data_AF-A0A553AQ51-F1
#
_entry.id   AF-A0A553AQ51-F1
#
_cell.length_a   1.000
_cell.length_b   1.000
_cell.length_c   1.000
_cell.angle_alpha   90.00
_cell.angle_beta   90.00
_cell.angle_gamma   90.00
#
_symmetry.space_group_name_H-M   'P 1'
#
loop_
_entity.id
_entity.type
_entity.pdbx_description
1 polymer ?
#
loop_
_entity_poly.entity_id
_entity_poly.type
_entity_poly.pdbx_seq_one_letter_code
_entity_poly.pdbx_strand_id
1 'polypeptide(L)'
;MSHLLDRLNFLQPKQLGTFSDGYGQVTRENRDWEDSYRNRWRHDKIVRSTHGVNCTGSCSWKIYVKSGIVTWETQQTDYPRTRPDLPNHEPRGCARGASYSWYLYSANRVKNPLVRGRLMKAWRRMRATMSPIDAWTAIQNDPILRASYVETRGKGGFVRATWDEATEITAAANAYTAKTYGPDRVFGFSPIPAMSMISYAAGSRYLSLLGGVCMSFYDWYCDLPPASPMTWGEQTDVPESADWYNSGYLLIWGSNVPQTRTPDAHFYTEVRYKGTKSAVICPDYSEAAKFGDVWLNVKQGTDAALAMAFGHVILREFHLDQQIPYFEEYCRKYSDFPMLVRLDEQDGRLIPGRFLRASDLDGGLGEDNNPDWKTVAVDEISGGYVAPNGSIGFRWGQQGEWNLEERAADAETKLKMTLVMEEDHDDILGVDFPYFGAQATPAFSTGDARPGVLTRNIPVRRIKLADGAEVAVATVFDLFCANYGLDRGLGGDWVASEYSEDVPGTPAWAEKITGVSADKIIHVAREFAQNAEKTQGRSMIIIGAAMNHWFHMDMNYRGVINMLVMCGCVGQSGGGWAHYVGQEKLRPQTGWLPLAFALDWNRPPRHMNSTSAWYAHSDQWRYETVAADELVSPTAPSGDWDISLIDYNIQAERMGWLPSAPQLKTNPLEVAHFAKAAGKEPAEYVTEQLKSGGLQMSCEDPDDPANWPRNLFVWRSNLLGSSGKGHEYFLRHLLGTDDGVMGRDLGEEGRQLPKEARWHEKGARGKLDLLVTIDFRMSTTCVYSDIVLPTASWYEKDDLNTSDMHPFIHPLQAAVDPAYESRSDWEIFKSIAKKFQEIVPGYLGEETDIVALPILHDTPAEIAQDQVLDWKKGECDLIPGKTAPNFIAVQRDYGAIYDRFTALGPLLDKLGNGGKGIGWNTEKEIAALGDLNGVRRDGAAKGRPVIDSAIDAAEVVLMLAPETNGDVAVKAWQALGKFTGRDHVHLAEGEHHQKIRFRDIAAQPRKIISSPTWSGIESEKVSYNAGYTNVHELIPWRTLTGRQQLYQDHLWMRVFGEGFVAYRPPLDLKAITDAVHTDKDRPHVVLNFLTPHQKWGIHSTYTDNLLMLTLNRGGPVIWMSERDAQKAGIVDNDWVELYNANGALTARAVVSQRIKEGSTFMYHAQEKIVNTPGSEKTGKRGGIHNSVTRVVLKPTHMIGGYAHQSYGFNYYGTVGSNRDEFVVVRKMNKVDWLDREATPKEAAE
;
A
#
# COMPACT_ATOMS: atom_id res chain seq x y z
N MET A 1 -11.11 -47.25 42.49
CA MET A 1 -12.19 -48.26 42.39
C MET A 1 -11.76 -49.33 41.41
N SER A 2 -12.18 -50.59 41.60
CA SER A 2 -11.82 -51.69 40.71
C SER A 2 -12.96 -51.91 39.71
N HIS A 3 -12.73 -51.60 38.43
CA HIS A 3 -13.69 -51.87 37.35
C HIS A 3 -14.07 -53.36 37.23
N LEU A 4 -13.22 -54.26 37.72
CA LEU A 4 -13.51 -55.70 37.80
C LEU A 4 -14.55 -56.00 38.88
N LEU A 5 -14.44 -55.37 40.06
CA LEU A 5 -15.41 -55.55 41.14
C LEU A 5 -16.75 -54.88 40.82
N ASP A 6 -16.75 -53.74 40.12
CA ASP A 6 -17.99 -53.06 39.68
C ASP A 6 -18.81 -53.91 38.69
N ARG A 7 -18.14 -54.74 37.87
CA ARG A 7 -18.80 -55.69 36.96
C ARG A 7 -19.37 -56.91 37.69
N LEU A 8 -18.86 -57.23 38.88
CA LEU A 8 -19.27 -58.37 39.71
C LEU A 8 -20.28 -57.96 40.80
N ASN A 9 -20.63 -56.68 40.90
CA ASN A 9 -21.56 -56.16 41.90
C ASN A 9 -23.02 -56.53 41.54
N PHE A 10 -23.35 -57.81 41.72
CA PHE A 10 -24.67 -58.41 41.45
C PHE A 10 -25.81 -57.87 42.34
N LEU A 11 -25.48 -57.16 43.43
CA LEU A 11 -26.44 -56.76 44.46
C LEU A 11 -27.09 -55.39 44.22
N GLN A 12 -26.64 -54.62 43.21
CA GLN A 12 -27.31 -53.39 42.77
C GLN A 12 -27.62 -53.46 41.27
N PRO A 13 -28.90 -53.39 40.85
CA PRO A 13 -29.24 -53.39 39.44
C PRO A 13 -28.71 -52.11 38.77
N LYS A 14 -27.96 -52.29 37.68
CA LYS A 14 -27.51 -51.16 36.84
C LYS A 14 -28.68 -50.43 36.17
N GLN A 15 -29.81 -51.11 35.99
CA GLN A 15 -31.06 -50.57 35.48
C GLN A 15 -31.82 -49.81 36.57
N LEU A 16 -32.08 -48.53 36.35
CA LEU A 16 -32.91 -47.72 37.24
C LEU A 16 -34.38 -47.66 36.78
N GLY A 17 -34.61 -47.80 35.48
CA GLY A 17 -35.94 -47.78 34.89
C GLY A 17 -35.90 -47.95 33.39
N THR A 18 -37.07 -48.10 32.79
CA THR A 18 -37.26 -48.02 31.34
C THR A 18 -38.03 -46.75 30.98
N PHE A 19 -37.85 -46.27 29.76
CA PHE A 19 -38.63 -45.19 29.18
C PHE A 19 -39.04 -45.56 27.74
N SER A 20 -40.02 -44.83 27.19
CA SER A 20 -40.59 -45.11 25.85
C SER A 20 -41.03 -46.58 25.70
N ASP A 21 -41.95 -47.03 26.56
CA ASP A 21 -42.56 -48.38 26.51
C ASP A 21 -41.56 -49.54 26.49
N GLY A 22 -40.43 -49.38 27.19
CA GLY A 22 -39.40 -50.41 27.28
C GLY A 22 -38.33 -50.34 26.18
N TYR A 23 -38.43 -49.40 25.23
CA TYR A 23 -37.42 -49.19 24.19
C TYR A 23 -36.10 -48.64 24.77
N GLY A 24 -36.21 -47.73 25.74
CA GLY A 24 -35.07 -47.09 26.39
C GLY A 24 -34.84 -47.60 27.81
N GLN A 25 -33.57 -47.60 28.23
CA GLN A 25 -33.16 -47.95 29.58
C GLN A 25 -32.38 -46.79 30.22
N VAL A 26 -32.74 -46.42 31.44
CA VAL A 26 -31.93 -45.53 32.28
C VAL A 26 -30.99 -46.39 33.12
N THR A 27 -29.69 -46.12 33.03
CA THR A 27 -28.67 -46.86 33.80
C THR A 27 -27.95 -45.97 34.80
N ARG A 28 -27.42 -46.59 35.85
CA ARG A 28 -26.48 -45.98 36.81
C ARG A 28 -25.08 -46.55 36.62
N GLU A 29 -24.53 -46.39 35.43
CA GLU A 29 -23.15 -46.79 35.16
C GLU A 29 -22.16 -45.68 35.50
N ASN A 30 -20.93 -46.06 35.86
CA ASN A 30 -19.85 -45.13 36.08
C ASN A 30 -19.47 -44.42 34.76
N ARG A 31 -19.30 -43.10 34.81
CA ARG A 31 -18.92 -42.25 33.66
C ARG A 31 -17.61 -41.48 33.91
N ASP A 32 -16.77 -41.95 34.83
CA ASP A 32 -15.52 -41.28 35.20
C ASP A 32 -14.52 -41.22 34.03
N TRP A 33 -14.64 -42.12 33.05
CA TRP A 33 -13.84 -42.08 31.81
C TRP A 33 -13.96 -40.75 31.04
N GLU A 34 -15.08 -40.03 31.22
CA GLU A 34 -15.32 -38.70 30.63
C GLU A 34 -14.33 -37.64 31.14
N ASP A 35 -13.71 -37.85 32.30
CA ASP A 35 -12.69 -36.94 32.82
C ASP A 35 -11.46 -36.85 31.92
N SER A 36 -11.21 -37.83 31.05
CA SER A 36 -10.15 -37.76 30.04
C SER A 36 -10.33 -36.54 29.12
N TYR A 37 -11.56 -36.30 28.65
CA TYR A 37 -11.88 -35.15 27.80
C TYR A 37 -11.98 -33.85 28.60
N ARG A 38 -12.57 -33.89 29.81
CA ARG A 38 -12.61 -32.71 30.70
C ARG A 38 -11.21 -32.23 31.03
N ASN A 39 -10.29 -33.13 31.34
CA ASN A 39 -8.90 -32.81 31.66
C ASN A 39 -8.09 -32.36 30.44
N ARG A 40 -8.46 -32.76 29.22
CA ARG A 40 -7.90 -32.18 27.99
C ARG A 40 -8.27 -30.70 27.87
N TRP A 41 -9.53 -30.33 28.12
CA TRP A 41 -10.03 -28.95 28.02
C TRP A 41 -9.52 -28.02 29.12
N ARG A 42 -9.35 -28.53 30.35
CA ARG A 42 -8.75 -27.77 31.46
C ARG A 42 -7.38 -27.21 31.05
N HIS A 43 -7.10 -25.98 31.46
CA HIS A 43 -5.89 -25.23 31.12
C HIS A 43 -5.43 -24.42 32.33
N ASP A 44 -4.20 -23.92 32.28
CA ASP A 44 -3.55 -23.23 33.39
C ASP A 44 -3.99 -21.76 33.45
N LYS A 45 -4.01 -21.11 32.28
CA LYS A 45 -4.41 -19.70 32.12
C LYS A 45 -4.82 -19.39 30.68
N ILE A 46 -5.46 -18.24 30.51
CA ILE A 46 -5.75 -17.61 29.22
C ILE A 46 -5.04 -16.26 29.20
N VAL A 47 -4.39 -15.93 28.08
CA VAL A 47 -3.76 -14.62 27.85
C VAL A 47 -4.37 -13.98 26.61
N ARG A 48 -4.59 -12.66 26.62
CA ARG A 48 -5.03 -11.93 25.43
C ARG A 48 -3.86 -11.72 24.49
N SER A 49 -4.02 -12.04 23.21
CA SER A 49 -3.10 -11.58 22.17
C SER A 49 -3.84 -11.44 20.84
N THR A 50 -3.11 -11.11 19.77
CA THR A 50 -3.60 -10.97 18.40
C THR A 50 -2.55 -11.48 17.43
N HIS A 51 -2.77 -11.30 16.13
CA HIS A 51 -1.91 -11.75 15.05
C HIS A 51 -1.26 -10.57 14.32
N GLY A 52 0.06 -10.45 14.40
CA GLY A 52 0.85 -9.47 13.67
C GLY A 52 1.05 -9.84 12.20
N VAL A 53 -0.06 -9.99 11.46
CA VAL A 53 -0.09 -10.38 10.04
C VAL A 53 -1.02 -9.46 9.26
N ASN A 54 -0.63 -9.15 8.02
CA ASN A 54 -1.33 -8.20 7.15
C ASN A 54 -2.65 -8.78 6.62
N CYS A 55 -3.69 -8.78 7.44
CA CYS A 55 -4.98 -9.41 7.12
C CYS A 55 -6.18 -8.49 7.27
N THR A 56 -6.02 -7.27 7.79
CA THR A 56 -7.08 -6.34 8.25
C THR A 56 -7.93 -6.86 9.42
N GLY A 57 -7.80 -8.13 9.79
CA GLY A 57 -8.69 -8.75 10.75
C GLY A 57 -8.59 -8.16 12.16
N SER A 58 -7.38 -7.80 12.62
CA SER A 58 -7.16 -7.22 13.95
C SER A 58 -7.95 -7.96 15.06
N CYS A 59 -7.92 -9.30 15.03
CA CYS A 59 -8.75 -10.13 15.90
C CYS A 59 -8.04 -10.40 17.23
N SER A 60 -8.70 -10.19 18.36
CA SER A 60 -8.22 -10.49 19.69
C SER A 60 -8.57 -11.95 20.04
N TRP A 61 -7.61 -12.69 20.59
CA TRP A 61 -7.70 -14.12 20.87
C TRP A 61 -7.38 -14.43 22.33
N LYS A 62 -8.00 -15.50 22.83
CA LYS A 62 -7.71 -16.19 24.08
C LYS A 62 -6.63 -17.24 23.79
N ILE A 63 -5.44 -17.05 24.32
CA ILE A 63 -4.31 -17.97 24.14
C ILE A 63 -4.25 -18.90 25.34
N TYR A 64 -4.47 -20.20 25.12
CA TYR A 64 -4.57 -21.19 26.19
C TYR A 64 -3.20 -21.79 26.49
N VAL A 65 -2.74 -21.59 27.73
CA VAL A 65 -1.54 -22.22 28.26
C VAL A 65 -1.96 -23.43 29.07
N LYS A 66 -1.39 -24.60 28.79
CA LYS A 66 -1.64 -25.85 29.52
C LYS A 66 -0.33 -26.60 29.69
N SER A 67 -0.03 -27.00 30.93
CA SER A 67 1.25 -27.59 31.29
C SER A 67 2.44 -26.67 30.94
N GLY A 68 2.26 -25.35 31.10
CA GLY A 68 3.29 -24.35 30.83
C GLY A 68 3.62 -24.08 29.36
N ILE A 69 2.90 -24.70 28.41
CA ILE A 69 3.06 -24.45 26.97
C ILE A 69 1.77 -23.92 26.36
N VAL A 70 1.88 -23.14 25.28
CA VAL A 70 0.70 -22.75 24.50
C VAL A 70 0.17 -23.99 23.76
N THR A 71 -1.14 -24.19 23.77
CA THR A 71 -1.75 -25.41 23.21
C THR A 71 -2.77 -25.16 22.11
N TRP A 72 -3.63 -24.15 22.26
CA TRP A 72 -4.59 -23.71 21.25
C TRP A 72 -5.04 -22.27 21.54
N GLU A 73 -5.85 -21.72 20.64
CA GLU A 73 -6.48 -20.42 20.75
C GLU A 73 -7.98 -20.50 20.45
N THR A 74 -8.76 -19.61 21.05
CA THR A 74 -10.16 -19.31 20.65
C THR A 74 -10.32 -17.80 20.61
N GLN A 75 -11.26 -17.27 19.84
CA GLN A 75 -11.44 -15.82 19.80
C GLN A 75 -11.85 -15.25 21.17
N GLN A 76 -11.48 -13.99 21.40
CA GLN A 76 -12.13 -13.15 22.39
C GLN A 76 -13.48 -12.69 21.86
N THR A 77 -14.42 -12.42 22.77
CA THR A 77 -15.80 -12.01 22.44
C THR A 77 -16.23 -10.80 23.25
N ASP A 78 -15.26 -10.09 23.83
CA ASP A 78 -15.48 -9.03 24.80
C ASP A 78 -15.10 -7.64 24.27
N TYR A 79 -15.05 -7.48 22.94
CA TYR A 79 -15.02 -6.18 22.30
C TYR A 79 -16.12 -5.28 22.88
N PRO A 80 -15.86 -3.98 23.10
CA PRO A 80 -16.92 -3.03 23.39
C PRO A 80 -18.05 -3.18 22.36
N ARG A 81 -19.27 -3.34 22.84
CA ARG A 81 -20.44 -3.58 21.99
C ARG A 81 -20.69 -2.37 21.10
N THR A 82 -21.19 -2.63 19.90
CA THR A 82 -21.70 -1.59 19.02
C THR A 82 -23.05 -1.09 19.52
N ARG A 83 -23.63 -0.10 18.84
CA ARG A 83 -24.97 0.40 19.13
C ARG A 83 -26.02 -0.72 19.04
N PRO A 84 -27.15 -0.63 19.76
CA PRO A 84 -28.19 -1.67 19.74
C PRO A 84 -28.77 -2.01 18.36
N ASP A 85 -28.68 -1.09 17.39
CA ASP A 85 -29.16 -1.27 16.01
C ASP A 85 -28.11 -1.89 15.07
N LEU A 86 -26.90 -2.17 15.57
CA LEU A 86 -25.81 -2.82 14.85
C LEU A 86 -25.52 -4.21 15.45
N PRO A 87 -25.12 -5.19 14.63
CA PRO A 87 -24.49 -6.39 15.16
C PRO A 87 -23.14 -6.04 15.81
N ASN A 88 -22.73 -6.85 16.79
CA ASN A 88 -21.42 -6.70 17.42
C ASN A 88 -20.33 -7.33 16.55
N HIS A 89 -19.08 -6.96 16.80
CA HIS A 89 -17.93 -7.52 16.08
C HIS A 89 -17.59 -8.96 16.49
N GLU A 90 -18.02 -9.42 17.67
CA GLU A 90 -17.67 -10.76 18.14
C GLU A 90 -18.27 -11.86 17.23
N PRO A 91 -17.58 -12.99 17.03
CA PRO A 91 -16.28 -13.36 17.59
C PRO A 91 -15.08 -12.91 16.75
N ARG A 92 -15.28 -12.30 15.57
CA ARG A 92 -14.21 -12.13 14.54
C ARG A 92 -13.47 -13.47 14.28
N GLY A 93 -12.18 -13.39 13.98
CA GLY A 93 -11.29 -14.52 13.74
C GLY A 93 -11.41 -15.11 12.33
N CYS A 94 -10.52 -16.04 12.01
CA CYS A 94 -10.52 -16.78 10.74
C CYS A 94 -9.79 -18.12 10.89
N ALA A 95 -9.93 -19.00 9.91
CA ALA A 95 -9.28 -20.31 9.91
C ALA A 95 -7.74 -20.24 9.99
N ARG A 96 -7.13 -19.19 9.42
CA ARG A 96 -5.68 -18.98 9.48
C ARG A 96 -5.25 -18.68 10.92
N GLY A 97 -5.85 -17.66 11.52
CA GLY A 97 -5.57 -17.27 12.90
C GLY A 97 -5.81 -18.40 13.91
N ALA A 98 -6.84 -19.22 13.70
CA ALA A 98 -7.13 -20.39 14.52
C ALA A 98 -6.08 -21.51 14.45
N SER A 99 -5.11 -21.42 13.52
CA SER A 99 -4.05 -22.40 13.33
C SER A 99 -2.68 -21.93 13.82
N TYR A 100 -2.57 -20.70 14.35
CA TYR A 100 -1.28 -20.07 14.61
C TYR A 100 -0.47 -20.80 15.69
N SER A 101 -1.12 -21.32 16.73
CA SER A 101 -0.47 -22.09 17.81
C SER A 101 0.43 -23.23 17.31
N TRP A 102 0.18 -23.76 16.11
CA TRP A 102 1.04 -24.75 15.46
C TRP A 102 2.50 -24.29 15.37
N TYR A 103 2.76 -23.02 15.02
CA TYR A 103 4.12 -22.53 14.74
C TYR A 103 5.06 -22.55 15.95
N LEU A 104 4.53 -22.42 17.17
CA LEU A 104 5.36 -22.20 18.35
C LEU A 104 6.41 -23.32 18.54
N TYR A 105 6.01 -24.55 18.23
CA TYR A 105 6.84 -25.75 18.41
C TYR A 105 6.92 -26.62 17.15
N SER A 106 6.53 -26.08 15.98
CA SER A 106 6.55 -26.84 14.73
C SER A 106 7.96 -27.18 14.27
N ALA A 107 8.05 -28.11 13.30
CA ALA A 107 9.31 -28.47 12.66
C ALA A 107 9.97 -27.30 11.90
N ASN A 108 9.21 -26.25 11.54
CA ASN A 108 9.71 -25.10 10.78
C ASN A 108 10.07 -23.87 11.65
N ARG A 109 9.94 -23.97 12.98
CA ARG A 109 10.29 -22.90 13.93
C ARG A 109 11.80 -22.59 13.86
N VAL A 110 12.15 -21.31 13.66
CA VAL A 110 13.54 -20.84 13.82
C VAL A 110 13.84 -20.71 15.30
N LYS A 111 14.85 -21.46 15.78
CA LYS A 111 15.12 -21.64 17.22
C LYS A 111 16.33 -20.87 17.74
N ASN A 112 17.33 -20.66 16.88
CA ASN A 112 18.61 -20.03 17.21
C ASN A 112 19.01 -19.08 16.07
N PRO A 113 19.87 -18.09 16.31
CA PRO A 113 20.52 -17.36 15.22
C PRO A 113 21.22 -18.33 14.27
N LEU A 114 21.02 -18.13 12.97
CA LEU A 114 21.65 -18.93 11.92
C LEU A 114 22.47 -18.01 11.02
N VAL A 115 23.66 -18.43 10.66
CA VAL A 115 24.53 -17.74 9.70
C VAL A 115 24.95 -18.71 8.61
N ARG A 116 25.06 -18.26 7.36
CA ARG A 116 25.57 -19.07 6.25
C ARG A 116 26.97 -19.58 6.60
N GLY A 117 27.20 -20.90 6.49
CA GLY A 117 28.44 -21.53 6.93
C GLY A 117 29.70 -20.96 6.27
N ARG A 118 29.63 -20.60 4.99
CA ARG A 118 30.71 -19.94 4.25
C ARG A 118 31.09 -18.60 4.86
N LEU A 119 30.09 -17.75 5.13
CA LEU A 119 30.29 -16.46 5.81
C LEU A 119 30.84 -16.64 7.22
N MET A 120 30.26 -17.55 8.02
CA MET A 120 30.70 -17.80 9.39
C MET A 120 32.16 -18.29 9.46
N LYS A 121 32.59 -19.14 8.53
CA LYS A 121 33.97 -19.61 8.43
C LYS A 121 34.93 -18.47 8.12
N ALA A 122 34.58 -17.61 7.15
CA ALA A 122 35.39 -16.44 6.81
C ALA A 122 35.47 -15.46 7.99
N TRP A 123 34.33 -15.17 8.63
CA TRP A 123 34.22 -14.29 9.79
C TRP A 123 35.11 -14.75 10.95
N ARG A 124 34.94 -15.99 11.43
CA ARG A 124 35.72 -16.53 12.56
C ARG A 124 37.22 -16.54 12.27
N ARG A 125 37.63 -16.80 11.02
CA ARG A 125 39.03 -16.75 10.61
C ARG A 125 39.61 -15.35 10.76
N MET A 126 38.91 -14.31 10.29
CA MET A 126 39.39 -12.93 10.39
C MET A 126 39.32 -12.40 11.82
N ARG A 127 38.22 -12.68 12.54
CA ARG A 127 38.02 -12.25 13.93
C ARG A 127 39.03 -12.85 14.92
N ALA A 128 39.75 -13.90 14.56
CA ALA A 128 40.83 -14.44 15.39
C ALA A 128 41.97 -13.43 15.62
N THR A 129 42.18 -12.48 14.69
CA THR A 129 43.29 -11.52 14.76
C THR A 129 42.88 -10.07 14.52
N MET A 130 41.68 -9.81 14.00
CA MET A 130 41.20 -8.48 13.63
C MET A 130 40.05 -8.01 14.52
N SER A 131 39.90 -6.68 14.64
CA SER A 131 38.68 -6.08 15.20
C SER A 131 37.44 -6.45 14.36
N PRO A 132 36.22 -6.31 14.88
CA PRO A 132 35.00 -6.63 14.13
C PRO A 132 34.90 -5.92 12.78
N ILE A 133 35.15 -4.61 12.75
CA ILE A 133 35.03 -3.78 11.55
C ILE A 133 36.15 -4.10 10.56
N ASP A 134 37.39 -4.32 11.03
CA ASP A 134 38.51 -4.70 10.17
C ASP A 134 38.30 -6.09 9.56
N ALA A 135 37.75 -7.03 10.33
CA ALA A 135 37.41 -8.37 9.85
C ALA A 135 36.38 -8.33 8.71
N TRP A 136 35.31 -7.52 8.86
CA TRP A 136 34.33 -7.34 7.80
C TRP A 136 34.95 -6.63 6.58
N THR A 137 35.73 -5.58 6.81
CA THR A 137 36.46 -4.84 5.76
C THR A 137 37.34 -5.78 4.93
N ALA A 138 38.09 -6.68 5.58
CA ALA A 138 38.93 -7.66 4.90
C ALA A 138 38.13 -8.68 4.07
N ILE A 139 36.93 -9.07 4.53
CA ILE A 139 36.04 -9.96 3.77
C ILE A 139 35.48 -9.26 2.54
N GLN A 140 35.04 -7.99 2.67
CA GLN A 140 34.45 -7.25 1.55
C GLN A 140 35.48 -6.82 0.50
N ASN A 141 36.70 -6.47 0.91
CA ASN A 141 37.77 -6.07 0.00
C ASN A 141 38.38 -7.26 -0.77
N ASP A 142 38.05 -8.51 -0.41
CA ASP A 142 38.42 -9.71 -1.16
C ASP A 142 37.24 -10.21 -2.00
N PRO A 143 37.25 -10.00 -3.33
CA PRO A 143 36.14 -10.36 -4.20
C PRO A 143 35.86 -11.88 -4.22
N ILE A 144 36.88 -12.72 -4.00
CA ILE A 144 36.72 -14.18 -3.97
C ILE A 144 36.01 -14.59 -2.67
N LEU A 145 36.42 -14.03 -1.53
CA LEU A 145 35.77 -14.32 -0.25
C LEU A 145 34.34 -13.79 -0.23
N ARG A 146 34.09 -12.59 -0.75
CA ARG A 146 32.75 -12.03 -0.89
C ARG A 146 31.86 -12.93 -1.74
N ALA A 147 32.30 -13.30 -2.95
CA ALA A 147 31.55 -14.18 -3.84
C ALA A 147 31.20 -15.53 -3.20
N SER A 148 32.11 -16.10 -2.40
CA SER A 148 31.95 -17.44 -1.81
C SER A 148 30.68 -17.63 -0.95
N TYR A 149 30.17 -16.58 -0.30
CA TYR A 149 28.91 -16.67 0.45
C TYR A 149 27.72 -16.02 -0.28
N VAL A 150 27.97 -15.02 -1.12
CA VAL A 150 26.92 -14.34 -1.92
C VAL A 150 26.31 -15.30 -2.95
N GLU A 151 27.13 -16.03 -3.70
CA GLU A 151 26.68 -16.96 -4.75
C GLU A 151 26.08 -18.28 -4.22
N THR A 152 26.18 -18.51 -2.90
CA THR A 152 25.63 -19.70 -2.21
C THR A 152 24.28 -19.45 -1.52
N ARG A 153 23.76 -18.22 -1.60
CA ARG A 153 22.42 -17.88 -1.10
C ARG A 153 21.34 -18.76 -1.73
N GLY A 154 20.50 -19.38 -0.90
CA GLY A 154 19.43 -20.28 -1.35
C GLY A 154 19.83 -21.75 -1.51
N LYS A 155 21.10 -22.11 -1.28
CA LYS A 155 21.64 -23.47 -1.49
C LYS A 155 21.87 -24.28 -0.19
N GLY A 156 21.29 -23.84 0.94
CA GLY A 156 21.47 -24.48 2.25
C GLY A 156 22.76 -24.09 2.97
N GLY A 157 23.25 -24.94 3.90
CA GLY A 157 24.50 -24.71 4.62
C GLY A 157 24.45 -23.68 5.76
N PHE A 158 23.28 -23.47 6.37
CA PHE A 158 23.18 -22.67 7.60
C PHE A 158 23.81 -23.41 8.79
N VAL A 159 24.51 -22.67 9.65
CA VAL A 159 25.02 -23.17 10.93
C VAL A 159 24.47 -22.34 12.07
N ARG A 160 24.30 -22.97 13.24
CA ARG A 160 23.93 -22.27 14.48
C ARG A 160 25.03 -21.27 14.84
N ALA A 161 24.63 -20.04 15.08
CA ALA A 161 25.46 -18.96 15.61
C ALA A 161 24.95 -18.56 16.99
N THR A 162 25.77 -17.83 17.74
CA THR A 162 25.31 -17.13 18.95
C THR A 162 24.71 -15.77 18.59
N TRP A 163 23.91 -15.19 19.51
CA TRP A 163 23.44 -13.81 19.36
C TRP A 163 24.58 -12.79 19.26
N ASP A 164 25.66 -13.00 20.00
CA ASP A 164 26.82 -12.10 19.98
C ASP A 164 27.50 -12.12 18.61
N GLU A 165 27.79 -13.30 18.05
CA GLU A 165 28.35 -13.43 16.69
C GLU A 165 27.44 -12.78 15.63
N ALA A 166 26.13 -13.08 15.66
CA ALA A 166 25.22 -12.60 14.64
C ALA A 166 25.02 -11.07 14.71
N THR A 167 24.92 -10.50 15.92
CA THR A 167 24.79 -9.04 16.11
C THR A 167 26.11 -8.32 15.84
N GLU A 168 27.27 -8.91 16.16
CA GLU A 168 28.59 -8.33 15.88
C GLU A 168 28.85 -8.25 14.37
N ILE A 169 28.57 -9.33 13.60
CA ILE A 169 28.67 -9.31 12.13
C ILE A 169 27.78 -8.20 11.55
N THR A 170 26.52 -8.16 12.00
CA THR A 170 25.53 -7.20 11.51
C THR A 170 25.94 -5.76 11.80
N ALA A 171 26.38 -5.48 13.04
CA ALA A 171 26.83 -4.16 13.44
C ALA A 171 28.11 -3.72 12.69
N ALA A 172 29.08 -4.62 12.54
CA ALA A 172 30.32 -4.35 11.82
C ALA A 172 30.06 -4.05 10.33
N ALA A 173 29.16 -4.83 9.71
CA ALA A 173 28.74 -4.59 8.34
C ALA A 173 28.06 -3.24 8.17
N ASN A 174 27.20 -2.83 9.10
CA ASN A 174 26.52 -1.53 9.02
C ASN A 174 27.49 -0.37 9.23
N ALA A 175 28.43 -0.48 10.17
CA ALA A 175 29.43 0.55 10.43
C ALA A 175 30.34 0.75 9.20
N TYR A 176 30.86 -0.35 8.64
CA TYR A 176 31.65 -0.33 7.40
C TYR A 176 30.88 0.32 6.25
N THR A 177 29.64 -0.13 5.98
CA THR A 177 28.83 0.41 4.90
C THR A 177 28.56 1.90 5.07
N ALA A 178 28.20 2.34 6.28
CA ALA A 178 27.93 3.75 6.57
C ALA A 178 29.15 4.64 6.35
N LYS A 179 30.35 4.21 6.75
CA LYS A 179 31.59 4.98 6.58
C LYS A 179 32.11 4.95 5.14
N THR A 180 32.10 3.79 4.49
CA THR A 180 32.72 3.63 3.16
C THR A 180 31.84 4.16 2.04
N TYR A 181 30.52 3.93 2.10
CA TYR A 181 29.60 4.25 1.00
C TYR A 181 28.54 5.27 1.39
N GLY A 182 28.10 5.25 2.64
CA GLY A 182 27.06 6.13 3.15
C GLY A 182 26.02 5.37 3.95
N PRO A 183 25.40 5.98 4.97
CA PRO A 183 24.38 5.33 5.78
C PRO A 183 23.15 4.93 4.95
N ASP A 184 22.88 5.62 3.85
CA ASP A 184 21.81 5.34 2.89
C ASP A 184 22.07 4.12 1.99
N ARG A 185 23.16 3.37 2.19
CA ARG A 185 23.40 2.03 1.62
C ARG A 185 22.97 0.88 2.56
N VAL A 186 22.42 1.22 3.74
CA VAL A 186 21.79 0.28 4.67
C VAL A 186 20.28 0.43 4.60
N PHE A 187 19.60 -0.61 4.12
CA PHE A 187 18.17 -0.63 3.82
C PHE A 187 17.42 -1.51 4.84
N GLY A 188 16.16 -1.19 5.08
CA GLY A 188 15.23 -2.04 5.80
C GLY A 188 13.88 -2.13 5.13
N PHE A 189 13.41 -3.35 4.90
CA PHE A 189 12.07 -3.65 4.41
C PHE A 189 11.22 -4.31 5.50
N SER A 190 10.22 -3.56 5.98
CA SER A 190 9.16 -4.08 6.83
C SER A 190 7.84 -3.39 6.49
N PRO A 191 6.76 -4.15 6.25
CA PRO A 191 5.49 -3.60 5.81
C PRO A 191 4.52 -3.36 6.97
N ILE A 192 3.49 -2.55 6.77
CA ILE A 192 2.24 -2.60 7.55
C ILE A 192 2.48 -2.46 9.07
N PRO A 193 2.74 -1.26 9.60
CA PRO A 193 3.01 -1.09 11.02
C PRO A 193 1.76 -1.38 11.89
N ALA A 194 0.54 -1.19 11.38
CA ALA A 194 -0.69 -1.33 12.15
C ALA A 194 -0.94 -2.75 12.73
N MET A 195 -0.31 -3.79 12.15
CA MET A 195 -0.45 -5.16 12.66
C MET A 195 0.42 -5.47 13.90
N SER A 196 1.50 -4.70 14.11
CA SER A 196 2.43 -4.87 15.24
C SER A 196 3.37 -3.65 15.28
N MET A 197 2.90 -2.58 15.91
CA MET A 197 3.45 -1.22 15.78
C MET A 197 4.91 -1.11 16.27
N ILE A 198 5.20 -1.72 17.42
CA ILE A 198 6.51 -1.69 18.08
C ILE A 198 7.49 -2.61 17.38
N SER A 199 7.03 -3.77 16.91
CA SER A 199 7.82 -4.66 16.06
C SER A 199 8.25 -4.01 14.74
N TYR A 200 7.41 -3.15 14.14
CA TYR A 200 7.86 -2.31 13.00
C TYR A 200 8.86 -1.25 13.48
N ALA A 201 8.51 -0.51 14.55
CA ALA A 201 9.29 0.60 15.06
C ALA A 201 10.73 0.18 15.43
N ALA A 202 10.92 -1.05 15.90
CA ALA A 202 12.22 -1.58 16.27
C ALA A 202 13.29 -1.41 15.17
N GLY A 203 13.02 -1.91 13.96
CA GLY A 203 13.99 -1.83 12.87
C GLY A 203 14.08 -0.43 12.25
N SER A 204 12.92 0.21 12.05
CA SER A 204 12.86 1.56 11.48
C SER A 204 13.53 2.61 12.38
N ARG A 205 13.43 2.48 13.71
CA ARG A 205 14.07 3.40 14.66
C ARG A 205 15.58 3.25 14.63
N TYR A 206 16.08 2.00 14.61
CA TYR A 206 17.51 1.73 14.45
C TYR A 206 18.05 2.33 13.15
N LEU A 207 17.37 2.07 12.03
CA LEU A 207 17.77 2.59 10.72
C LEU A 207 17.73 4.12 10.69
N SER A 208 16.68 4.74 11.22
CA SER A 208 16.54 6.20 11.18
C SER A 208 17.59 6.92 12.02
N LEU A 209 18.00 6.36 13.17
CA LEU A 209 19.13 6.84 13.97
C LEU A 209 20.45 6.70 13.20
N LEU A 210 20.69 5.54 12.59
CA LEU A 210 21.85 5.26 11.76
C LEU A 210 21.92 6.15 10.50
N GLY A 211 20.77 6.57 9.97
CA GLY A 211 20.64 7.20 8.65
C GLY A 211 20.35 6.23 7.50
N GLY A 212 19.99 4.99 7.82
CA GLY A 212 19.54 3.98 6.86
C GLY A 212 18.16 4.28 6.28
N VAL A 213 17.81 3.53 5.24
CA VAL A 213 16.62 3.73 4.41
C VAL A 213 15.46 2.86 4.92
N CYS A 214 14.34 3.50 5.23
CA CYS A 214 13.07 2.84 5.52
C CYS A 214 12.25 2.70 4.24
N MET A 215 12.10 1.46 3.78
CA MET A 215 11.38 1.12 2.56
C MET A 215 9.87 1.08 2.79
N SER A 216 9.10 1.67 1.87
CA SER A 216 7.63 1.66 1.88
C SER A 216 7.06 0.30 1.50
N PHE A 217 5.75 0.15 1.62
CA PHE A 217 5.07 -1.12 1.39
C PHE A 217 3.72 -0.96 0.69
N TYR A 218 2.97 0.12 0.92
CA TYR A 218 1.58 0.21 0.48
C TYR A 218 1.50 0.36 -1.05
N ASP A 219 2.32 1.27 -1.59
CA ASP A 219 2.60 1.43 -3.01
C ASP A 219 3.14 0.13 -3.64
N TRP A 220 4.18 -0.44 -3.03
CA TRP A 220 4.84 -1.64 -3.50
C TRP A 220 3.94 -2.87 -3.55
N TYR A 221 3.06 -3.03 -2.57
CA TYR A 221 2.12 -4.12 -2.53
C TYR A 221 1.01 -3.97 -3.56
N CYS A 222 0.90 -2.78 -4.15
CA CYS A 222 -0.22 -2.36 -4.98
C CYS A 222 -1.53 -2.27 -4.18
N ASP A 223 -1.38 -2.03 -2.87
CA ASP A 223 -2.49 -1.83 -1.95
C ASP A 223 -2.91 -0.35 -1.95
N LEU A 224 -1.96 0.58 -2.15
CA LEU A 224 -2.24 1.98 -2.45
C LEU A 224 -3.09 2.07 -3.71
N PRO A 225 -4.25 2.74 -3.67
CA PRO A 225 -4.97 3.15 -4.86
C PRO A 225 -4.58 4.60 -5.20
N PRO A 226 -3.73 4.88 -6.21
CA PRO A 226 -3.31 6.25 -6.52
C PRO A 226 -4.47 7.21 -6.82
N ALA A 227 -5.63 6.66 -7.20
CA ALA A 227 -6.89 7.39 -7.32
C ALA A 227 -7.35 8.09 -6.02
N SER A 228 -7.03 7.56 -4.84
CA SER A 228 -7.38 8.18 -3.55
C SER A 228 -6.60 9.48 -3.33
N PRO A 229 -5.25 9.51 -3.44
CA PRO A 229 -4.50 10.76 -3.47
C PRO A 229 -4.97 11.71 -4.57
N MET A 230 -5.20 11.21 -5.80
CA MET A 230 -5.69 12.02 -6.91
C MET A 230 -7.03 12.72 -6.60
N THR A 231 -7.99 12.04 -5.98
CA THR A 231 -9.33 12.60 -5.75
C THR A 231 -9.46 13.35 -4.42
N TRP A 232 -8.77 12.94 -3.36
CA TRP A 232 -9.05 13.41 -1.99
C TRP A 232 -7.83 14.00 -1.27
N GLY A 233 -6.65 13.92 -1.87
CA GLY A 233 -5.40 14.21 -1.16
C GLY A 233 -5.23 13.30 0.06
N GLU A 234 -5.64 12.03 -0.02
CA GLU A 234 -5.61 11.06 1.07
C GLU A 234 -4.91 9.78 0.62
N GLN A 235 -4.05 9.21 1.47
CA GLN A 235 -3.41 7.92 1.18
C GLN A 235 -4.49 6.85 1.02
N THR A 236 -5.26 6.65 2.08
CA THR A 236 -6.46 5.82 2.15
C THR A 236 -7.19 6.18 3.44
N ASP A 237 -8.49 6.37 3.36
CA ASP A 237 -9.36 6.41 4.52
C ASP A 237 -10.71 5.83 4.09
N VAL A 238 -11.25 4.91 4.88
CA VAL A 238 -12.42 4.10 4.51
C VAL A 238 -13.36 3.92 5.70
N PRO A 239 -14.68 3.71 5.44
CA PRO A 239 -15.63 3.33 6.48
C PRO A 239 -15.20 2.06 7.22
N GLU A 240 -15.60 1.93 8.48
CA GLU A 240 -15.44 0.67 9.22
C GLU A 240 -16.43 -0.40 8.71
N SER A 241 -16.19 -1.67 9.01
CA SER A 241 -17.08 -2.77 8.58
C SER A 241 -18.49 -2.66 9.18
N ALA A 242 -18.62 -2.12 10.39
CA ALA A 242 -19.92 -1.86 11.01
C ALA A 242 -20.76 -0.85 10.22
N ASP A 243 -20.13 0.04 9.45
CA ASP A 243 -20.85 1.02 8.61
C ASP A 243 -21.46 0.37 7.36
N TRP A 244 -21.00 -0.81 6.93
CA TRP A 244 -21.67 -1.57 5.87
C TRP A 244 -23.12 -1.88 6.25
N TYR A 245 -23.39 -2.06 7.55
CA TYR A 245 -24.72 -2.31 8.10
C TYR A 245 -25.67 -1.10 8.01
N ASN A 246 -25.09 0.08 7.77
CA ASN A 246 -25.84 1.30 7.53
C ASN A 246 -26.12 1.50 6.04
N SER A 247 -25.56 0.70 5.14
CA SER A 247 -25.82 0.85 3.71
C SER A 247 -27.20 0.34 3.30
N GLY A 248 -27.87 1.06 2.39
CA GLY A 248 -29.11 0.63 1.73
C GLY A 248 -28.84 -0.19 0.45
N TYR A 249 -27.67 -0.04 -0.16
CA TYR A 249 -27.28 -0.79 -1.36
C TYR A 249 -25.76 -1.01 -1.42
N LEU A 250 -25.34 -2.25 -1.64
CA LEU A 250 -23.93 -2.62 -1.70
C LEU A 250 -23.51 -3.13 -3.09
N LEU A 251 -22.48 -2.52 -3.66
CA LEU A 251 -21.71 -3.17 -4.74
C LEU A 251 -20.46 -3.81 -4.14
N ILE A 252 -20.29 -5.12 -4.34
CA ILE A 252 -19.10 -5.86 -3.95
C ILE A 252 -18.26 -6.07 -5.20
N TRP A 253 -17.31 -5.17 -5.45
CA TRP A 253 -16.61 -5.08 -6.73
C TRP A 253 -15.14 -5.49 -6.58
N GLY A 254 -14.78 -6.65 -7.14
CA GLY A 254 -13.41 -7.13 -7.07
C GLY A 254 -12.88 -7.36 -5.63
N SER A 255 -13.79 -7.56 -4.67
CA SER A 255 -13.50 -7.81 -3.26
C SER A 255 -14.15 -9.12 -2.82
N ASN A 256 -13.33 -10.13 -2.52
CA ASN A 256 -13.85 -11.44 -2.10
C ASN A 256 -14.06 -11.48 -0.58
N VAL A 257 -15.06 -10.74 -0.09
CA VAL A 257 -15.30 -10.44 1.33
C VAL A 257 -15.24 -11.69 2.24
N PRO A 258 -15.93 -12.82 1.97
CA PRO A 258 -15.90 -13.98 2.86
C PRO A 258 -14.50 -14.61 3.03
N GLN A 259 -13.68 -14.56 1.98
CA GLN A 259 -12.34 -15.14 1.97
C GLN A 259 -11.29 -14.19 2.56
N THR A 260 -11.36 -12.91 2.20
CA THR A 260 -10.28 -11.93 2.43
C THR A 260 -10.58 -10.95 3.56
N ARG A 261 -11.87 -10.76 3.90
CA ARG A 261 -12.40 -9.99 5.05
C ARG A 261 -13.25 -10.91 5.94
N THR A 262 -12.80 -12.16 6.11
CA THR A 262 -13.53 -13.20 6.88
C THR A 262 -14.12 -12.73 8.21
N PRO A 263 -13.38 -12.03 9.10
CA PRO A 263 -13.94 -11.62 10.40
C PRO A 263 -15.02 -10.54 10.32
N ASP A 264 -15.14 -9.84 9.18
CA ASP A 264 -16.08 -8.74 8.96
C ASP A 264 -17.24 -9.13 8.02
N ALA A 265 -17.14 -10.30 7.38
CA ALA A 265 -18.13 -10.78 6.42
C ALA A 265 -19.55 -10.89 7.00
N HIS A 266 -19.69 -11.04 8.32
CA HIS A 266 -20.99 -11.09 8.97
C HIS A 266 -21.78 -9.79 8.78
N PHE A 267 -21.15 -8.62 8.83
CA PHE A 267 -21.83 -7.33 8.57
C PHE A 267 -22.44 -7.29 7.17
N TYR A 268 -21.71 -7.80 6.16
CA TYR A 268 -22.24 -7.94 4.80
C TYR A 268 -23.41 -8.93 4.74
N THR A 269 -23.31 -10.10 5.38
CA THR A 269 -24.39 -11.09 5.31
C THR A 269 -25.63 -10.68 6.11
N GLU A 270 -25.46 -10.02 7.24
CA GLU A 270 -26.53 -9.67 8.17
C GLU A 270 -27.28 -8.41 7.73
N VAL A 271 -26.61 -7.44 7.08
CA VAL A 271 -27.30 -6.24 6.58
C VAL A 271 -28.34 -6.59 5.52
N ARG A 272 -28.16 -7.71 4.81
CA ARG A 272 -29.16 -8.22 3.86
C ARG A 272 -30.49 -8.55 4.54
N TYR A 273 -30.48 -8.95 5.82
CA TYR A 273 -31.72 -9.15 6.60
C TYR A 273 -32.42 -7.83 6.95
N LYS A 274 -31.70 -6.71 6.89
CA LYS A 274 -32.25 -5.35 7.02
C LYS A 274 -32.87 -4.84 5.71
N GLY A 275 -32.81 -5.63 4.64
CA GLY A 275 -33.37 -5.30 3.32
C GLY A 275 -32.37 -4.73 2.32
N THR A 276 -31.09 -4.63 2.69
CA THR A 276 -30.03 -4.13 1.81
C THR A 276 -29.77 -5.12 0.68
N LYS A 277 -29.94 -4.67 -0.57
CA LYS A 277 -29.61 -5.43 -1.77
C LYS A 277 -28.12 -5.32 -2.06
N SER A 278 -27.56 -6.36 -2.68
CA SER A 278 -26.17 -6.38 -3.11
C SER A 278 -25.95 -6.97 -4.50
N ALA A 279 -25.05 -6.36 -5.26
CA ALA A 279 -24.54 -6.93 -6.51
C ALA A 279 -23.04 -7.21 -6.39
N VAL A 280 -22.63 -8.41 -6.79
CA VAL A 280 -21.23 -8.85 -6.78
C VAL A 280 -20.68 -8.78 -8.19
N ILE A 281 -19.56 -8.10 -8.37
CA ILE A 281 -18.92 -7.87 -9.66
C ILE A 281 -17.54 -8.50 -9.64
N CYS A 282 -17.39 -9.63 -10.33
CA CYS A 282 -16.14 -10.37 -10.45
C CYS A 282 -16.20 -11.37 -11.62
N PRO A 283 -15.06 -11.70 -12.25
CA PRO A 283 -15.01 -12.59 -13.42
C PRO A 283 -15.34 -14.06 -13.11
N ASP A 284 -14.99 -14.53 -11.92
CA ASP A 284 -15.26 -15.90 -11.46
C ASP A 284 -16.47 -15.95 -10.53
N TYR A 285 -17.04 -17.15 -10.33
CA TYR A 285 -18.04 -17.34 -9.28
C TYR A 285 -17.34 -17.43 -7.91
N SER A 286 -16.98 -16.26 -7.37
CA SER A 286 -16.23 -16.10 -6.14
C SER A 286 -17.04 -16.46 -4.88
N GLU A 287 -16.41 -16.51 -3.70
CA GLU A 287 -17.15 -16.79 -2.46
C GLU A 287 -18.14 -15.67 -2.12
N ALA A 288 -17.84 -14.41 -2.49
CA ALA A 288 -18.79 -13.30 -2.35
C ALA A 288 -20.04 -13.50 -3.23
N ALA A 289 -19.89 -14.02 -4.45
CA ALA A 289 -21.01 -14.25 -5.38
C ALA A 289 -22.06 -15.22 -4.83
N LYS A 290 -21.69 -16.10 -3.89
CA LYS A 290 -22.62 -16.98 -3.17
C LYS A 290 -23.68 -16.20 -2.36
N PHE A 291 -23.32 -15.01 -1.86
CA PHE A 291 -24.16 -14.22 -0.97
C PHE A 291 -24.86 -13.05 -1.68
N GLY A 292 -24.37 -12.63 -2.86
CA GLY A 292 -24.95 -11.54 -3.64
C GLY A 292 -26.33 -11.86 -4.20
N ASP A 293 -27.14 -10.82 -4.41
CA ASP A 293 -28.47 -10.93 -5.00
C ASP A 293 -28.40 -10.86 -6.54
N VAL A 294 -27.34 -10.22 -7.06
CA VAL A 294 -26.96 -10.21 -8.48
C VAL A 294 -25.47 -10.54 -8.60
N TRP A 295 -25.10 -11.35 -9.59
CA TRP A 295 -23.70 -11.54 -10.01
C TRP A 295 -23.50 -11.03 -11.43
N LEU A 296 -22.57 -10.09 -11.59
CA LEU A 296 -22.11 -9.59 -12.89
C LEU A 296 -20.75 -10.22 -13.22
N ASN A 297 -20.74 -11.12 -14.21
CA ASN A 297 -19.54 -11.81 -14.70
C ASN A 297 -18.79 -10.95 -15.72
N VAL A 298 -18.12 -9.91 -15.21
CA VAL A 298 -17.29 -8.99 -16.00
C VAL A 298 -16.01 -9.67 -16.49
N LYS A 299 -15.55 -9.38 -17.71
CA LYS A 299 -14.20 -9.73 -18.16
C LYS A 299 -13.19 -9.00 -17.29
N GLN A 300 -12.24 -9.73 -16.71
CA GLN A 300 -11.28 -9.17 -15.76
C GLN A 300 -10.47 -8.02 -16.39
N GLY A 301 -10.26 -6.92 -15.66
CA GLY A 301 -9.46 -5.78 -16.14
C GLY A 301 -10.22 -4.84 -17.09
N THR A 302 -11.51 -5.10 -17.34
CA THR A 302 -12.38 -4.22 -18.16
C THR A 302 -13.34 -3.38 -17.32
N ASP A 303 -13.17 -3.42 -16.00
CA ASP A 303 -14.10 -2.87 -15.03
C ASP A 303 -14.29 -1.34 -15.15
N ALA A 304 -13.29 -0.58 -15.60
CA ALA A 304 -13.44 0.84 -15.90
C ALA A 304 -14.51 1.12 -16.97
N ALA A 305 -14.65 0.26 -17.99
CA ALA A 305 -15.71 0.40 -18.99
C ALA A 305 -17.10 0.18 -18.37
N LEU A 306 -17.22 -0.81 -17.48
CA LEU A 306 -18.46 -1.05 -16.73
C LEU A 306 -18.81 0.14 -15.83
N ALA A 307 -17.82 0.69 -15.11
CA ALA A 307 -18.02 1.84 -14.24
C ALA A 307 -18.39 3.12 -15.02
N MET A 308 -17.80 3.32 -16.21
CA MET A 308 -18.20 4.41 -17.11
C MET A 308 -19.65 4.25 -17.58
N ALA A 309 -20.09 3.03 -17.93
CA ALA A 309 -21.47 2.79 -18.30
C ALA A 309 -22.48 2.94 -17.16
N PHE A 310 -22.11 2.54 -15.95
CA PHE A 310 -22.89 2.89 -14.76
C PHE A 310 -22.98 4.41 -14.60
N GLY A 311 -21.86 5.12 -14.69
CA GLY A 311 -21.85 6.57 -14.55
C GLY A 311 -22.65 7.30 -15.63
N HIS A 312 -22.66 6.81 -16.87
CA HIS A 312 -23.48 7.36 -17.95
C HIS A 312 -24.97 7.28 -17.64
N VAL A 313 -25.45 6.14 -17.13
CA VAL A 313 -26.84 5.98 -16.69
C VAL A 313 -27.16 6.93 -15.54
N ILE A 314 -26.26 7.05 -14.57
CA ILE A 314 -26.43 7.94 -13.40
C ILE A 314 -26.54 9.41 -13.85
N LEU A 315 -25.61 9.88 -14.68
CA LEU A 315 -25.64 11.26 -15.19
C LEU A 315 -26.90 11.53 -16.02
N ARG A 316 -27.22 10.64 -16.96
CA ARG A 316 -28.41 10.77 -17.82
C ARG A 316 -29.67 10.92 -16.97
N GLU A 317 -29.97 9.94 -16.12
CA GLU A 317 -31.26 9.90 -15.44
C GLU A 317 -31.37 10.87 -14.26
N PHE A 318 -30.28 11.09 -13.51
CA PHE A 318 -30.35 11.77 -12.21
C PHE A 318 -29.73 13.18 -12.22
N HIS A 319 -28.88 13.52 -13.18
CA HIS A 319 -28.27 14.86 -13.31
C HIS A 319 -28.75 15.65 -14.53
N LEU A 320 -29.21 14.98 -15.60
CA LEU A 320 -29.71 15.66 -16.79
C LEU A 320 -31.23 15.62 -16.86
N ASP A 321 -31.83 14.44 -16.83
CA ASP A 321 -33.27 14.28 -17.08
C ASP A 321 -34.12 14.68 -15.86
N GLN A 322 -33.71 14.29 -14.64
CA GLN A 322 -34.45 14.57 -13.39
C GLN A 322 -33.84 15.67 -12.52
N GLN A 323 -32.52 15.87 -12.54
CA GLN A 323 -31.78 16.81 -11.68
C GLN A 323 -32.12 16.65 -10.18
N ILE A 324 -31.70 15.53 -9.59
CA ILE A 324 -31.98 15.21 -8.18
C ILE A 324 -31.38 16.30 -7.26
N PRO A 325 -32.21 16.98 -6.43
CA PRO A 325 -31.73 18.10 -5.62
C PRO A 325 -30.56 17.76 -4.70
N TYR A 326 -30.59 16.58 -4.09
CA TYR A 326 -29.51 16.12 -3.20
C TYR A 326 -28.18 15.94 -3.95
N PHE A 327 -28.20 15.36 -5.15
CA PHE A 327 -26.99 15.13 -5.94
C PHE A 327 -26.41 16.44 -6.47
N GLU A 328 -27.26 17.32 -7.00
CA GLU A 328 -26.86 18.65 -7.47
C GLU A 328 -26.23 19.48 -6.34
N GLU A 329 -26.86 19.52 -5.16
CA GLU A 329 -26.32 20.24 -4.01
C GLU A 329 -25.00 19.64 -3.54
N TYR A 330 -24.92 18.31 -3.43
CA TYR A 330 -23.73 17.63 -2.97
C TYR A 330 -22.55 17.90 -3.91
N CYS A 331 -22.72 17.66 -5.21
CA CYS A 331 -21.64 17.83 -6.17
C CYS A 331 -21.16 19.28 -6.25
N ARG A 332 -22.09 20.24 -6.24
CA ARG A 332 -21.75 21.67 -6.27
C ARG A 332 -20.87 22.11 -5.10
N LYS A 333 -21.11 21.57 -3.89
CA LYS A 333 -20.33 21.92 -2.70
C LYS A 333 -19.02 21.14 -2.59
N TYR A 334 -19.07 19.85 -2.91
CA TYR A 334 -18.07 18.89 -2.47
C TYR A 334 -17.22 18.29 -3.60
N SER A 335 -17.49 18.58 -4.87
CA SER A 335 -16.61 18.21 -5.98
C SER A 335 -16.04 19.43 -6.70
N ASP A 336 -15.11 19.19 -7.62
CA ASP A 336 -14.56 20.20 -8.51
C ASP A 336 -15.45 20.51 -9.73
N PHE A 337 -16.66 19.96 -9.81
CA PHE A 337 -17.58 20.17 -10.92
C PHE A 337 -17.81 21.65 -11.32
N PRO A 338 -17.98 22.60 -10.39
CA PRO A 338 -18.13 24.03 -10.75
C PRO A 338 -16.85 24.73 -11.21
N MET A 339 -15.68 24.12 -11.01
CA MET A 339 -14.40 24.78 -11.28
C MET A 339 -14.17 24.94 -12.78
N LEU A 340 -13.55 26.04 -13.18
CA LEU A 340 -13.27 26.36 -14.57
C LEU A 340 -11.94 25.75 -15.02
N VAL A 341 -11.98 25.10 -16.18
CA VAL A 341 -10.82 24.57 -16.90
C VAL A 341 -10.60 25.41 -18.14
N ARG A 342 -9.36 25.86 -18.36
CA ARG A 342 -8.96 26.54 -19.59
C ARG A 342 -8.91 25.53 -20.73
N LEU A 343 -9.39 25.89 -21.91
CA LEU A 343 -9.22 25.10 -23.12
C LEU A 343 -7.97 25.57 -23.86
N ASP A 344 -6.99 24.68 -24.00
CA ASP A 344 -5.74 24.97 -24.70
C ASP A 344 -5.93 24.67 -26.20
N GLU A 345 -5.50 25.58 -27.07
CA GLU A 345 -5.48 25.37 -28.53
C GLU A 345 -4.18 24.67 -28.96
N GLN A 346 -4.29 23.58 -29.70
CA GLN A 346 -3.17 22.80 -30.23
C GLN A 346 -3.48 22.32 -31.64
N ASP A 347 -2.70 22.78 -32.63
CA ASP A 347 -2.87 22.42 -34.05
C ASP A 347 -4.32 22.59 -34.56
N GLY A 348 -4.99 23.66 -34.13
CA GLY A 348 -6.39 23.96 -34.49
C GLY A 348 -7.44 23.11 -33.75
N ARG A 349 -7.04 22.35 -32.72
CA ARG A 349 -7.92 21.58 -31.83
C ARG A 349 -7.96 22.23 -30.46
N LEU A 350 -9.12 22.15 -29.79
CA LEU A 350 -9.24 22.56 -28.39
C LEU A 350 -9.21 21.34 -27.49
N ILE A 351 -8.36 21.36 -26.48
CA ILE A 351 -8.28 20.28 -25.48
C ILE A 351 -8.43 20.84 -24.06
N PRO A 352 -8.91 20.04 -23.10
CA PRO A 352 -8.90 20.44 -21.70
C PRO A 352 -7.47 20.72 -21.20
N GLY A 353 -7.24 21.98 -20.80
CA GLY A 353 -5.99 22.52 -20.28
C GLY A 353 -5.88 22.41 -18.76
N ARG A 354 -5.11 23.28 -18.12
CA ARG A 354 -5.10 23.34 -16.65
C ARG A 354 -6.33 24.05 -16.07
N PHE A 355 -6.60 23.89 -14.77
CA PHE A 355 -7.59 24.73 -14.09
C PHE A 355 -7.22 26.22 -14.25
N LEU A 356 -8.24 27.05 -14.42
CA LEU A 356 -8.11 28.49 -14.30
C LEU A 356 -7.75 28.84 -12.84
N ARG A 357 -6.73 29.68 -12.67
CA ARG A 357 -6.23 30.13 -11.37
C ARG A 357 -6.56 31.60 -11.16
N ALA A 358 -6.61 32.02 -9.91
CA ALA A 358 -6.84 33.43 -9.58
C ALA A 358 -5.77 34.33 -10.23
N SER A 359 -4.51 33.87 -10.28
CA SER A 359 -3.41 34.58 -10.93
C SER A 359 -3.52 34.73 -12.45
N ASP A 360 -4.39 33.96 -13.10
CA ASP A 360 -4.62 34.09 -14.54
C ASP A 360 -5.48 35.32 -14.89
N LEU A 361 -6.17 35.90 -13.90
CA LEU A 361 -7.10 37.01 -14.08
C LEU A 361 -6.49 38.33 -13.61
N ASP A 362 -6.87 39.42 -14.26
CA ASP A 362 -6.40 40.76 -13.90
C ASP A 362 -6.78 41.08 -12.43
N GLY A 363 -5.82 41.63 -11.69
CA GLY A 363 -5.94 41.87 -10.25
C GLY A 363 -6.04 40.62 -9.37
N GLY A 364 -5.83 39.41 -9.90
CA GLY A 364 -5.73 38.18 -9.10
C GLY A 364 -7.00 37.79 -8.34
N LEU A 365 -8.17 38.32 -8.75
CA LEU A 365 -9.42 38.28 -7.97
C LEU A 365 -9.30 38.85 -6.53
N GLY A 366 -8.31 39.71 -6.27
CA GLY A 366 -8.02 40.24 -4.94
C GLY A 366 -7.21 39.31 -4.03
N GLU A 367 -6.71 38.17 -4.55
CA GLU A 367 -5.93 37.20 -3.79
C GLU A 367 -4.42 37.52 -3.83
N ASP A 368 -3.89 38.12 -2.77
CA ASP A 368 -2.45 38.45 -2.68
C ASP A 368 -1.58 37.24 -2.31
N ASN A 369 -2.13 36.25 -1.59
CA ASN A 369 -1.42 35.06 -1.13
C ASN A 369 -1.76 33.84 -2.00
N ASN A 370 -0.73 33.23 -2.59
CA ASN A 370 -0.80 32.02 -3.40
C ASN A 370 -1.88 32.02 -4.51
N PRO A 371 -2.02 33.09 -5.33
CA PRO A 371 -3.07 33.16 -6.35
C PRO A 371 -2.94 32.08 -7.44
N ASP A 372 -1.73 31.57 -7.68
CA ASP A 372 -1.47 30.46 -8.61
C ASP A 372 -2.08 29.11 -8.14
N TRP A 373 -2.43 29.01 -6.86
CA TRP A 373 -2.92 27.79 -6.21
C TRP A 373 -4.39 27.91 -5.77
N LYS A 374 -5.10 28.95 -6.24
CA LYS A 374 -6.52 29.17 -5.98
C LYS A 374 -7.30 28.99 -7.27
N THR A 375 -8.19 28.00 -7.28
CA THR A 375 -9.01 27.65 -8.46
C THR A 375 -10.21 28.58 -8.59
N VAL A 376 -10.69 28.80 -9.82
CA VAL A 376 -11.73 29.79 -10.12
C VAL A 376 -13.03 29.11 -10.57
N ALA A 377 -14.16 29.69 -10.19
CA ALA A 377 -15.50 29.29 -10.60
C ALA A 377 -16.37 30.51 -10.93
N VAL A 378 -17.54 30.28 -11.53
CA VAL A 378 -18.57 31.31 -11.73
C VAL A 378 -19.51 31.33 -10.52
N ASP A 379 -19.79 32.51 -9.99
CA ASP A 379 -20.77 32.71 -8.93
C ASP A 379 -22.15 33.05 -9.52
N GLU A 380 -23.18 32.32 -9.15
CA GLU A 380 -24.57 32.54 -9.58
C GLU A 380 -25.16 33.83 -8.99
N ILE A 381 -24.68 34.29 -7.83
CA ILE A 381 -25.25 35.46 -7.14
C ILE A 381 -24.80 36.75 -7.83
N SER A 382 -23.50 36.90 -8.06
CA SER A 382 -22.92 38.08 -8.70
C SER A 382 -22.85 37.99 -10.23
N GLY A 383 -22.87 36.77 -10.78
CA GLY A 383 -22.58 36.50 -12.20
C GLY A 383 -21.09 36.55 -12.57
N GLY A 384 -20.22 36.92 -11.62
CA GLY A 384 -18.78 37.11 -11.82
C GLY A 384 -17.94 35.86 -11.53
N TYR A 385 -16.62 36.03 -11.68
CA TYR A 385 -15.62 35.00 -11.34
C TYR A 385 -15.17 35.16 -9.90
N VAL A 386 -15.03 34.04 -9.19
CA VAL A 386 -14.62 34.00 -7.78
C VAL A 386 -13.60 32.90 -7.54
N ALA A 387 -12.72 33.11 -6.55
CA ALA A 387 -11.87 32.07 -5.98
C ALA A 387 -12.53 31.57 -4.68
N PRO A 388 -13.29 30.46 -4.70
CA PRO A 388 -14.01 30.02 -3.52
C PRO A 388 -13.07 29.43 -2.47
N ASN A 389 -13.45 29.59 -1.20
CA ASN A 389 -12.73 29.07 -0.03
C ASN A 389 -12.33 27.59 -0.20
N GLY A 390 -11.27 27.18 0.50
CA GLY A 390 -10.88 25.77 0.62
C GLY A 390 -9.85 25.26 -0.40
N SER A 391 -9.63 25.95 -1.52
CA SER A 391 -8.53 25.57 -2.44
C SER A 391 -7.16 25.62 -1.74
N ILE A 392 -6.18 24.84 -2.23
CA ILE A 392 -4.95 24.59 -1.49
C ILE A 392 -4.14 25.86 -1.19
N GLY A 393 -4.27 26.89 -2.04
CA GLY A 393 -3.66 28.20 -1.80
C GLY A 393 -4.11 28.88 -0.50
N PHE A 394 -5.31 28.58 0.01
CA PHE A 394 -5.82 29.09 1.29
C PHE A 394 -5.23 28.36 2.51
N ARG A 395 -4.65 27.16 2.32
CA ARG A 395 -4.11 26.34 3.42
C ARG A 395 -2.83 26.92 4.02
N TRP A 396 -2.00 27.55 3.21
CA TRP A 396 -0.66 27.99 3.59
C TRP A 396 -0.47 29.50 3.35
N GLY A 397 0.34 30.15 4.18
CA GLY A 397 0.59 31.59 4.10
C GLY A 397 -0.53 32.47 4.68
N GLN A 398 -1.71 31.89 4.92
CA GLN A 398 -2.86 32.53 5.56
C GLN A 398 -3.63 31.53 6.44
N GLN A 399 -4.70 31.98 7.09
CA GLN A 399 -5.54 31.18 8.01
C GLN A 399 -7.01 31.61 7.90
N GLY A 400 -7.94 30.71 8.25
CA GLY A 400 -9.36 31.02 8.40
C GLY A 400 -10.24 30.71 7.18
N GLU A 401 -9.66 30.59 5.99
CA GLU A 401 -10.40 30.42 4.73
C GLU A 401 -10.20 29.05 4.06
N TRP A 402 -9.42 28.17 4.68
CA TRP A 402 -9.28 26.79 4.21
C TRP A 402 -10.45 25.94 4.72
N ASN A 403 -11.65 26.22 4.23
CA ASN A 403 -12.90 25.54 4.56
C ASN A 403 -13.80 25.39 3.32
N LEU A 404 -14.81 24.52 3.42
CA LEU A 404 -15.82 24.29 2.38
C LEU A 404 -17.10 25.12 2.59
N GLU A 405 -16.99 26.27 3.28
CA GLU A 405 -18.10 27.21 3.31
C GLU A 405 -18.35 27.78 1.91
N GLU A 406 -19.62 28.08 1.62
CA GLU A 406 -20.05 28.66 0.35
C GLU A 406 -19.74 30.16 0.33
N ARG A 407 -18.45 30.49 0.34
CA ARG A 407 -17.91 31.84 0.43
C ARG A 407 -16.72 32.05 -0.50
N ALA A 408 -16.53 33.30 -0.90
CA ALA A 408 -15.32 33.83 -1.51
C ALA A 408 -15.11 35.28 -1.03
N ALA A 409 -13.91 35.62 -0.56
CA ALA A 409 -13.60 36.94 0.00
C ALA A 409 -14.67 37.46 1.00
N ASP A 410 -15.03 36.62 1.97
CA ASP A 410 -16.10 36.83 2.97
C ASP A 410 -17.54 37.00 2.45
N ALA A 411 -17.75 37.09 1.14
CA ALA A 411 -19.09 37.17 0.55
C ALA A 411 -19.74 35.79 0.45
N GLU A 412 -21.06 35.72 0.63
CA GLU A 412 -21.84 34.54 0.28
C GLU A 412 -21.70 34.26 -1.23
N THR A 413 -21.47 33.01 -1.59
CA THR A 413 -21.17 32.60 -2.96
C THR A 413 -21.92 31.33 -3.29
N LYS A 414 -22.48 31.23 -4.50
CA LYS A 414 -23.12 30.02 -4.98
C LYS A 414 -22.54 29.61 -6.32
N LEU A 415 -21.71 28.58 -6.33
CA LEU A 415 -20.98 28.18 -7.54
C LEU A 415 -21.92 27.61 -8.61
N LYS A 416 -21.77 28.07 -9.85
CA LYS A 416 -22.54 27.60 -11.01
C LYS A 416 -22.01 26.25 -11.49
N MET A 417 -22.90 25.26 -11.61
CA MET A 417 -22.55 23.89 -11.98
C MET A 417 -22.24 23.70 -13.47
N THR A 418 -22.95 24.40 -14.35
CA THR A 418 -22.91 24.18 -15.81
C THR A 418 -23.14 25.49 -16.56
N LEU A 419 -22.59 25.59 -17.78
CA LEU A 419 -22.75 26.73 -18.67
C LEU A 419 -23.74 26.46 -19.81
N VAL A 420 -24.52 25.37 -19.76
CA VAL A 420 -25.33 24.89 -20.90
C VAL A 420 -26.48 25.82 -21.30
N MET A 421 -26.97 26.67 -20.40
CA MET A 421 -28.05 27.61 -20.70
C MET A 421 -27.56 28.70 -21.66
N GLU A 422 -28.41 29.20 -22.55
CA GLU A 422 -28.03 30.17 -23.59
C GLU A 422 -27.45 31.47 -23.01
N GLU A 423 -27.94 31.89 -21.84
CA GLU A 423 -27.44 33.06 -21.10
C GLU A 423 -26.10 32.81 -20.37
N ASP A 424 -25.64 31.56 -20.31
CA ASP A 424 -24.49 31.15 -19.49
C ASP A 424 -23.22 30.87 -20.29
N HIS A 425 -23.26 30.87 -21.62
CA HIS A 425 -22.10 30.67 -22.49
C HIS A 425 -22.05 31.69 -23.63
N ASP A 426 -20.85 31.91 -24.16
CA ASP A 426 -20.62 32.78 -25.31
C ASP A 426 -20.61 32.00 -26.64
N ASP A 427 -20.28 30.72 -26.59
CA ASP A 427 -20.10 29.87 -27.77
C ASP A 427 -20.25 28.37 -27.41
N ILE A 428 -20.40 27.53 -28.43
CA ILE A 428 -20.37 26.07 -28.33
C ILE A 428 -19.21 25.57 -29.20
N LEU A 429 -18.17 25.03 -28.57
CA LEU A 429 -16.94 24.64 -29.25
C LEU A 429 -16.71 23.13 -29.19
N GLY A 430 -16.12 22.58 -30.26
CA GLY A 430 -15.67 21.19 -30.30
C GLY A 430 -14.37 21.01 -29.50
N VAL A 431 -14.40 20.13 -28.51
CA VAL A 431 -13.28 19.82 -27.61
C VAL A 431 -12.91 18.36 -27.73
N ASP A 432 -11.62 18.09 -27.84
CA ASP A 432 -11.05 16.77 -28.11
C ASP A 432 -10.74 15.99 -26.81
N PHE A 433 -11.24 14.77 -26.73
CA PHE A 433 -10.99 13.82 -25.63
C PHE A 433 -10.24 12.59 -26.12
N PRO A 434 -9.28 12.06 -25.36
CA PRO A 434 -8.59 10.85 -25.74
C PRO A 434 -9.48 9.61 -25.58
N TYR A 435 -9.30 8.64 -26.49
CA TYR A 435 -9.97 7.36 -26.48
C TYR A 435 -8.98 6.21 -26.70
N PHE A 436 -9.01 5.22 -25.80
CA PHE A 436 -8.06 4.11 -25.79
C PHE A 436 -8.72 2.75 -26.06
N GLY A 437 -10.04 2.69 -26.25
CA GLY A 437 -10.75 1.41 -26.40
C GLY A 437 -10.32 0.59 -27.62
N ALA A 438 -9.84 1.25 -28.68
CA ALA A 438 -9.30 0.60 -29.88
C ALA A 438 -7.88 -0.01 -29.67
N GLN A 439 -7.21 0.29 -28.56
CA GLN A 439 -5.85 -0.22 -28.26
C GLN A 439 -5.85 -1.59 -27.57
N ALA A 440 -7.03 -2.23 -27.43
CA ALA A 440 -7.15 -3.48 -26.70
C ALA A 440 -6.36 -4.62 -27.36
N THR A 441 -5.58 -5.32 -26.55
CA THR A 441 -4.77 -6.47 -26.99
C THR A 441 -5.66 -7.62 -27.48
N PRO A 442 -5.15 -8.59 -28.27
CA PRO A 442 -5.99 -9.64 -28.86
C PRO A 442 -6.86 -10.42 -27.86
N ALA A 443 -6.45 -10.54 -26.60
CA ALA A 443 -7.21 -11.22 -25.55
C ALA A 443 -8.42 -10.42 -25.00
N PHE A 444 -8.49 -9.12 -25.32
CA PHE A 444 -9.51 -8.17 -24.88
C PHE A 444 -10.14 -7.37 -26.04
N SER A 445 -9.64 -7.54 -27.27
CA SER A 445 -10.11 -6.79 -28.44
C SER A 445 -11.56 -7.11 -28.77
N THR A 446 -12.32 -6.05 -29.05
CA THR A 446 -13.71 -6.10 -29.51
C THR A 446 -13.85 -5.79 -31.00
N GLY A 447 -12.72 -5.61 -31.71
CA GLY A 447 -12.70 -5.13 -33.10
C GLY A 447 -13.00 -3.64 -33.25
N ASP A 448 -12.87 -2.86 -32.16
CA ASP A 448 -13.06 -1.41 -32.18
C ASP A 448 -12.00 -0.71 -33.06
N ALA A 449 -12.46 0.14 -33.98
CA ALA A 449 -11.64 0.87 -34.93
C ALA A 449 -11.86 2.40 -34.87
N ARG A 450 -12.46 2.89 -33.77
CA ARG A 450 -12.67 4.33 -33.55
C ARG A 450 -11.34 5.09 -33.47
N PRO A 451 -11.33 6.39 -33.84
CA PRO A 451 -10.14 7.21 -33.70
C PRO A 451 -9.73 7.36 -32.23
N GLY A 452 -8.44 7.59 -31.98
CA GLY A 452 -7.91 7.82 -30.64
C GLY A 452 -8.34 9.16 -30.03
N VAL A 453 -9.03 10.02 -30.78
CA VAL A 453 -9.53 11.32 -30.34
C VAL A 453 -11.01 11.44 -30.70
N LEU A 454 -11.84 11.85 -29.74
CA LEU A 454 -13.28 12.05 -29.89
C LEU A 454 -13.60 13.52 -29.60
N THR A 455 -14.01 14.25 -30.64
CA THR A 455 -14.44 15.65 -30.52
C THR A 455 -15.88 15.74 -30.04
N ARG A 456 -16.13 16.57 -29.01
CA ARG A 456 -17.46 16.76 -28.41
C ARG A 456 -17.75 18.24 -28.20
N ASN A 457 -18.98 18.66 -28.46
CA ASN A 457 -19.37 20.06 -28.34
C ASN A 457 -19.65 20.43 -26.87
N ILE A 458 -19.11 21.57 -26.43
CA ILE A 458 -19.12 22.01 -25.03
C ILE A 458 -19.49 23.50 -24.96
N PRO A 459 -20.35 23.92 -24.02
CA PRO A 459 -20.64 25.33 -23.81
C PRO A 459 -19.44 26.01 -23.13
N VAL A 460 -19.00 27.15 -23.66
CA VAL A 460 -17.82 27.85 -23.16
C VAL A 460 -18.08 29.32 -22.90
N ARG A 461 -17.35 29.90 -21.94
CA ARG A 461 -17.17 31.36 -21.82
C ARG A 461 -15.81 31.76 -22.36
N ARG A 462 -15.72 32.93 -22.97
CA ARG A 462 -14.46 33.56 -23.38
C ARG A 462 -14.03 34.52 -22.30
N ILE A 463 -12.80 34.35 -21.81
CA ILE A 463 -12.23 35.19 -20.78
C ILE A 463 -10.93 35.81 -21.26
N LYS A 464 -10.69 37.04 -20.81
CA LYS A 464 -9.42 37.72 -21.00
C LYS A 464 -8.52 37.47 -19.80
N LEU A 465 -7.35 36.90 -20.05
CA LEU A 465 -6.32 36.65 -19.05
C LEU A 465 -5.55 37.94 -18.72
N ALA A 466 -4.80 37.91 -17.61
CA ALA A 466 -3.96 39.01 -17.14
C ALA A 466 -2.86 39.41 -18.16
N ASP A 467 -2.37 38.46 -18.95
CA ASP A 467 -1.41 38.70 -20.04
C ASP A 467 -2.06 39.30 -21.31
N GLY A 468 -3.39 39.44 -21.31
CA GLY A 468 -4.18 39.97 -22.40
C GLY A 468 -4.67 38.94 -23.42
N ALA A 469 -4.27 37.66 -23.30
CA ALA A 469 -4.78 36.58 -24.15
C ALA A 469 -6.27 36.33 -23.87
N GLU A 470 -7.02 35.99 -24.92
CA GLU A 470 -8.40 35.52 -24.78
C GLU A 470 -8.43 34.00 -24.89
N VAL A 471 -9.05 33.33 -23.92
CA VAL A 471 -9.15 31.86 -23.87
C VAL A 471 -10.57 31.42 -23.59
N ALA A 472 -10.95 30.26 -24.10
CA ALA A 472 -12.20 29.61 -23.76
C ALA A 472 -12.06 28.83 -22.44
N VAL A 473 -13.09 28.88 -21.60
CA VAL A 473 -13.20 28.09 -20.37
C VAL A 473 -14.51 27.34 -20.32
N ALA A 474 -14.48 26.15 -19.72
CA ALA A 474 -15.66 25.33 -19.43
C ALA A 474 -15.61 24.86 -17.97
N THR A 475 -16.77 24.53 -17.39
CA THR A 475 -16.79 23.88 -16.08
C THR A 475 -16.29 22.44 -16.19
N VAL A 476 -15.76 21.88 -15.11
CA VAL A 476 -15.45 20.45 -15.06
C VAL A 476 -16.69 19.61 -15.32
N PHE A 477 -17.87 20.00 -14.83
CA PHE A 477 -19.12 19.27 -15.08
C PHE A 477 -19.47 19.16 -16.56
N ASP A 478 -19.32 20.26 -17.32
CA ASP A 478 -19.60 20.27 -18.76
C ASP A 478 -18.64 19.35 -19.53
N LEU A 479 -17.34 19.45 -19.21
CA LEU A 479 -16.31 18.55 -19.74
C LEU A 479 -16.55 17.09 -19.33
N PHE A 480 -17.05 16.86 -18.11
CA PHE A 480 -17.31 15.54 -17.56
C PHE A 480 -18.51 14.87 -18.25
N CYS A 481 -19.61 15.59 -18.45
CA CYS A 481 -20.76 15.10 -19.23
C CYS A 481 -20.35 14.78 -20.67
N ALA A 482 -19.53 15.63 -21.28
CA ALA A 482 -18.94 15.35 -22.58
C ALA A 482 -18.09 14.08 -22.52
N ASN A 483 -17.18 13.90 -21.55
CA ASN A 483 -16.35 12.70 -21.39
C ASN A 483 -17.18 11.39 -21.35
N TYR A 484 -18.33 11.41 -20.69
CA TYR A 484 -19.27 10.28 -20.62
C TYR A 484 -20.16 10.10 -21.86
N GLY A 485 -20.03 10.96 -22.88
CA GLY A 485 -20.74 10.86 -24.15
C GLY A 485 -22.23 11.15 -24.03
N LEU A 486 -22.63 12.12 -23.20
CA LEU A 486 -24.04 12.47 -23.01
C LEU A 486 -24.49 13.55 -24.00
N ASP A 487 -25.57 13.30 -24.73
CA ASP A 487 -26.23 14.32 -25.53
C ASP A 487 -26.98 15.32 -24.62
N ARG A 488 -26.71 16.60 -24.82
CA ARG A 488 -27.28 17.74 -24.09
C ARG A 488 -27.92 18.77 -25.03
N GLY A 489 -28.15 18.41 -26.29
CA GLY A 489 -28.71 19.30 -27.31
C GLY A 489 -27.68 20.23 -27.98
N LEU A 490 -26.39 19.95 -27.82
CA LEU A 490 -25.29 20.77 -28.36
C LEU A 490 -24.75 20.25 -29.71
N GLY A 491 -25.24 19.11 -30.19
CA GLY A 491 -24.76 18.42 -31.40
C GLY A 491 -23.39 17.72 -31.24
N GLY A 492 -22.93 17.05 -32.29
CA GLY A 492 -21.66 16.32 -32.36
C GLY A 492 -21.81 14.81 -32.57
N ASP A 493 -20.75 14.15 -33.05
CA ASP A 493 -20.78 12.75 -33.51
C ASP A 493 -20.53 11.69 -32.42
N TRP A 494 -20.12 12.10 -31.20
CA TRP A 494 -19.67 11.20 -30.12
C TRP A 494 -20.45 11.36 -28.81
N VAL A 495 -21.74 11.62 -28.93
CA VAL A 495 -22.72 11.72 -27.84
C VAL A 495 -23.88 10.78 -28.09
N ALA A 496 -24.52 10.29 -27.02
CA ALA A 496 -25.65 9.39 -27.07
C ALA A 496 -26.88 9.96 -26.35
N SER A 497 -28.02 9.74 -26.99
CA SER A 497 -29.35 10.04 -26.45
C SER A 497 -30.01 8.77 -25.88
N GLU A 498 -29.64 7.59 -26.39
CA GLU A 498 -30.15 6.29 -25.99
C GLU A 498 -29.02 5.32 -25.56
N TYR A 499 -29.33 4.41 -24.63
CA TYR A 499 -28.36 3.43 -24.13
C TYR A 499 -27.96 2.34 -25.14
N SER A 500 -28.77 2.14 -26.18
CA SER A 500 -28.54 1.19 -27.28
C SER A 500 -27.47 1.66 -28.26
N GLU A 501 -27.10 2.94 -28.24
CA GLU A 501 -26.09 3.50 -29.12
C GLU A 501 -24.68 3.05 -28.69
N ASP A 502 -23.83 2.64 -29.64
CA ASP A 502 -22.45 2.22 -29.36
C ASP A 502 -21.50 3.44 -29.30
N VAL A 503 -21.74 4.30 -28.31
CA VAL A 503 -20.90 5.45 -28.00
C VAL A 503 -20.09 5.17 -26.73
N PRO A 504 -18.80 5.54 -26.67
CA PRO A 504 -17.99 5.32 -25.47
C PRO A 504 -18.65 5.88 -24.21
N GLY A 505 -18.84 5.01 -23.23
CA GLY A 505 -19.56 5.30 -21.98
C GLY A 505 -20.98 4.77 -21.94
N THR A 506 -21.60 4.29 -23.03
CA THR A 506 -22.98 3.74 -22.96
C THR A 506 -23.01 2.29 -22.46
N PRO A 507 -24.18 1.81 -21.98
CA PRO A 507 -24.39 0.39 -21.69
C PRO A 507 -24.14 -0.55 -22.89
N ALA A 508 -24.57 -0.20 -24.11
CA ALA A 508 -24.33 -1.03 -25.30
C ALA A 508 -22.82 -1.12 -25.66
N TRP A 509 -22.09 -0.02 -25.48
CA TRP A 509 -20.64 -0.01 -25.63
C TRP A 509 -19.93 -0.91 -24.60
N ALA A 510 -20.29 -0.77 -23.33
CA ALA A 510 -19.68 -1.58 -22.26
C ALA A 510 -20.04 -3.06 -22.35
N GLU A 511 -21.21 -3.43 -22.87
CA GLU A 511 -21.58 -4.84 -23.09
C GLU A 511 -20.56 -5.56 -23.98
N LYS A 512 -20.12 -4.90 -25.07
CA LYS A 512 -19.14 -5.47 -26.00
C LYS A 512 -17.78 -5.70 -25.34
N ILE A 513 -17.35 -4.77 -24.49
CA ILE A 513 -16.03 -4.81 -23.83
C ILE A 513 -16.02 -5.79 -22.65
N THR A 514 -17.05 -5.72 -21.81
CA THR A 514 -17.08 -6.38 -20.51
C THR A 514 -17.73 -7.76 -20.56
N GLY A 515 -18.58 -8.00 -21.56
CA GLY A 515 -19.48 -9.15 -21.64
C GLY A 515 -20.66 -9.10 -20.67
N VAL A 516 -20.86 -7.99 -19.94
CA VAL A 516 -22.01 -7.79 -19.05
C VAL A 516 -23.16 -7.18 -19.86
N SER A 517 -24.32 -7.82 -19.82
CA SER A 517 -25.49 -7.36 -20.58
C SER A 517 -25.91 -5.92 -20.23
N ALA A 518 -26.18 -5.10 -21.24
CA ALA A 518 -26.60 -3.71 -21.13
C ALA A 518 -27.82 -3.53 -20.20
N ASP A 519 -28.81 -4.42 -20.27
CA ASP A 519 -29.99 -4.38 -19.39
C ASP A 519 -29.62 -4.53 -17.91
N LYS A 520 -28.64 -5.40 -17.60
CA LYS A 520 -28.14 -5.56 -16.23
C LYS A 520 -27.31 -4.36 -15.80
N ILE A 521 -26.57 -3.75 -16.73
CA ILE A 521 -25.80 -2.53 -16.47
C ILE A 521 -26.76 -1.42 -16.04
N ILE A 522 -27.79 -1.16 -16.85
CA ILE A 522 -28.82 -0.16 -16.61
C ILE A 522 -29.55 -0.44 -15.29
N HIS A 523 -29.99 -1.68 -15.06
CA HIS A 523 -30.73 -2.06 -13.86
C HIS A 523 -29.93 -1.79 -12.58
N VAL A 524 -28.67 -2.23 -12.51
CA VAL A 524 -27.84 -2.09 -11.31
C VAL A 524 -27.43 -0.63 -11.09
N ALA A 525 -27.08 0.12 -12.13
CA ALA A 525 -26.76 1.55 -12.01
C ALA A 525 -27.95 2.36 -11.48
N ARG A 526 -29.14 2.12 -12.05
CA ARG A 526 -30.37 2.79 -11.66
C ARG A 526 -30.75 2.49 -10.22
N GLU A 527 -30.74 1.23 -9.80
CA GLU A 527 -31.05 0.88 -8.40
C GLU A 527 -30.04 1.48 -7.41
N PHE A 528 -28.75 1.48 -7.77
CA PHE A 528 -27.70 2.07 -6.95
C PHE A 528 -27.94 3.57 -6.71
N ALA A 529 -28.23 4.32 -7.77
CA ALA A 529 -28.52 5.75 -7.69
C ALA A 529 -29.87 6.05 -7.03
N GLN A 530 -30.94 5.31 -7.35
CA GLN A 530 -32.25 5.47 -6.69
C GLN A 530 -32.18 5.22 -5.19
N ASN A 531 -31.38 4.26 -4.74
CA ASN A 531 -31.16 4.07 -3.31
C ASN A 531 -30.44 5.28 -2.71
N ALA A 532 -29.37 5.76 -3.33
CA ALA A 532 -28.62 6.92 -2.85
C ALA A 532 -29.49 8.19 -2.80
N GLU A 533 -30.32 8.43 -3.81
CA GLU A 533 -31.31 9.52 -3.84
C GLU A 533 -32.23 9.44 -2.61
N LYS A 534 -32.90 8.30 -2.43
CA LYS A 534 -33.92 8.11 -1.39
C LYS A 534 -33.34 8.16 0.03
N THR A 535 -32.07 7.82 0.17
CA THR A 535 -31.41 7.67 1.47
C THR A 535 -30.39 8.76 1.76
N GLN A 536 -30.22 9.71 0.84
CA GLN A 536 -29.20 10.76 0.89
C GLN A 536 -27.78 10.17 1.05
N GLY A 537 -27.39 9.34 0.07
CA GLY A 537 -26.02 8.85 -0.10
C GLY A 537 -25.72 7.48 0.49
N ARG A 538 -26.70 6.70 0.99
CA ARG A 538 -26.44 5.39 1.64
C ARG A 538 -26.28 4.24 0.63
N SER A 539 -25.55 4.47 -0.45
CA SER A 539 -25.07 3.43 -1.37
C SER A 539 -23.54 3.33 -1.27
N MET A 540 -23.02 2.13 -1.07
CA MET A 540 -21.60 1.91 -0.82
C MET A 540 -21.00 0.88 -1.78
N ILE A 541 -19.73 1.08 -2.13
CA ILE A 541 -18.98 0.16 -2.99
C ILE A 541 -17.80 -0.40 -2.20
N ILE A 542 -17.87 -1.71 -1.89
CA ILE A 542 -16.78 -2.47 -1.28
C ILE A 542 -15.85 -2.96 -2.38
N ILE A 543 -14.65 -2.40 -2.43
CA ILE A 543 -13.66 -2.59 -3.50
C ILE A 543 -12.35 -3.17 -2.96
N GLY A 544 -11.55 -3.83 -3.80
CA GLY A 544 -10.27 -4.38 -3.38
C GLY A 544 -9.28 -4.71 -4.50
N ALA A 545 -8.32 -5.57 -4.19
CA ALA A 545 -7.17 -5.88 -5.03
C ALA A 545 -7.47 -6.43 -6.44
N ALA A 546 -8.66 -6.99 -6.70
CA ALA A 546 -8.99 -7.43 -8.07
C ALA A 546 -9.23 -6.25 -9.02
N MET A 547 -9.55 -5.08 -8.47
CA MET A 547 -9.60 -3.80 -9.19
C MET A 547 -8.26 -3.06 -9.13
N ASN A 548 -7.56 -3.16 -7.99
CA ASN A 548 -6.40 -2.31 -7.70
C ASN A 548 -5.05 -2.82 -8.23
N HIS A 549 -4.92 -4.10 -8.58
CA HIS A 549 -3.61 -4.66 -8.98
C HIS A 549 -3.38 -4.65 -10.51
N TRP A 550 -4.21 -3.95 -11.27
CA TRP A 550 -4.04 -3.72 -12.71
C TRP A 550 -3.18 -2.50 -12.97
N PHE A 551 -2.48 -2.42 -14.10
CA PHE A 551 -1.69 -1.26 -14.47
C PHE A 551 -2.53 0.03 -14.49
N HIS A 552 -3.75 -0.06 -15.05
CA HIS A 552 -4.74 1.02 -15.07
C HIS A 552 -5.72 0.96 -13.88
N MET A 553 -5.23 0.68 -12.67
CA MET A 553 -6.04 0.63 -11.44
C MET A 553 -6.76 1.94 -11.14
N ASP A 554 -6.14 3.05 -11.46
CA ASP A 554 -6.65 4.39 -11.27
C ASP A 554 -7.89 4.65 -12.12
N MET A 555 -7.97 4.10 -13.34
CA MET A 555 -9.18 4.17 -14.17
C MET A 555 -10.33 3.34 -13.57
N ASN A 556 -10.02 2.13 -13.08
CA ASN A 556 -10.99 1.28 -12.37
C ASN A 556 -11.55 1.99 -11.14
N TYR A 557 -10.68 2.58 -10.32
CA TYR A 557 -11.08 3.26 -9.08
C TYR A 557 -11.79 4.58 -9.36
N ARG A 558 -11.29 5.43 -10.27
CA ARG A 558 -11.94 6.70 -10.60
C ARG A 558 -13.33 6.51 -11.21
N GLY A 559 -13.55 5.45 -12.00
CA GLY A 559 -14.89 5.12 -12.47
C GLY A 559 -15.87 4.84 -11.32
N VAL A 560 -15.43 4.08 -10.31
CA VAL A 560 -16.22 3.77 -9.10
C VAL A 560 -16.41 5.01 -8.22
N ILE A 561 -15.35 5.80 -8.02
CA ILE A 561 -15.39 7.04 -7.24
C ILE A 561 -16.36 8.03 -7.86
N ASN A 562 -16.33 8.20 -9.18
CA ASN A 562 -17.26 9.06 -9.91
C ASN A 562 -18.71 8.68 -9.58
N MET A 563 -19.07 7.39 -9.64
CA MET A 563 -20.43 6.94 -9.30
C MET A 563 -20.84 7.38 -7.90
N LEU A 564 -19.94 7.25 -6.92
CA LEU A 564 -20.18 7.62 -5.54
C LEU A 564 -20.29 9.13 -5.34
N VAL A 565 -19.47 9.92 -6.03
CA VAL A 565 -19.52 11.40 -5.95
C VAL A 565 -20.81 11.92 -6.59
N MET A 566 -21.19 11.41 -7.77
CA MET A 566 -22.44 11.76 -8.45
C MET A 566 -23.66 11.43 -7.59
N CYS A 567 -23.62 10.32 -6.86
CA CYS A 567 -24.71 9.90 -5.98
C CYS A 567 -24.63 10.51 -4.56
N GLY A 568 -23.69 11.41 -4.28
CA GLY A 568 -23.52 12.02 -2.96
C GLY A 568 -23.12 11.07 -1.82
N CYS A 569 -22.53 9.93 -2.12
CA CYS A 569 -22.35 8.87 -1.13
C CYS A 569 -21.12 9.06 -0.21
N VAL A 570 -20.08 9.76 -0.66
CA VAL A 570 -18.83 9.91 0.11
C VAL A 570 -19.07 10.82 1.31
N GLY A 571 -18.64 10.39 2.51
CA GLY A 571 -18.86 11.13 3.75
C GLY A 571 -20.22 10.91 4.41
N GLN A 572 -21.08 10.03 3.87
CA GLN A 572 -22.36 9.66 4.48
C GLN A 572 -22.29 8.26 5.08
N SER A 573 -22.73 8.09 6.34
CA SER A 573 -22.76 6.77 7.01
C SER A 573 -23.66 5.78 6.25
N GLY A 574 -23.10 4.62 5.88
CA GLY A 574 -23.72 3.65 4.98
C GLY A 574 -23.46 3.90 3.50
N GLY A 575 -22.71 4.94 3.16
CA GLY A 575 -22.33 5.33 1.82
C GLY A 575 -20.82 5.37 1.63
N GLY A 576 -20.41 5.43 0.36
CA GLY A 576 -19.05 5.86 0.02
C GLY A 576 -18.15 4.75 -0.50
N TRP A 577 -16.87 5.09 -0.58
CA TRP A 577 -15.80 4.25 -1.12
C TRP A 577 -15.19 3.41 -0.01
N ALA A 578 -15.36 2.09 -0.09
CA ALA A 578 -14.96 1.15 0.95
C ALA A 578 -13.86 0.21 0.41
N HIS A 579 -12.64 0.74 0.31
CA HIS A 579 -11.46 0.02 -0.18
C HIS A 579 -10.81 -0.83 0.93
N TYR A 580 -10.64 -2.12 0.66
CA TYR A 580 -9.99 -3.03 1.62
C TYR A 580 -8.98 -3.96 0.97
N VAL A 581 -7.74 -3.81 1.42
CA VAL A 581 -6.53 -4.48 0.92
C VAL A 581 -5.71 -5.03 2.09
N GLY A 582 -4.51 -4.49 2.35
CA GLY A 582 -3.75 -4.65 3.58
C GLY A 582 -4.23 -3.76 4.73
N GLN A 583 -3.73 -4.06 5.92
CA GLN A 583 -4.04 -3.41 7.20
C GLN A 583 -3.23 -2.12 7.35
N GLU A 584 -3.50 -1.11 6.53
CA GLU A 584 -2.69 0.11 6.48
C GLU A 584 -2.93 1.02 7.70
N LYS A 585 -4.17 1.11 8.18
CA LYS A 585 -4.61 2.13 9.15
C LYS A 585 -4.08 1.89 10.56
N LEU A 586 -2.89 2.43 10.81
CA LEU A 586 -2.34 2.61 12.14
C LEU A 586 -3.01 3.82 12.78
N ARG A 587 -4.02 3.57 13.62
CA ARG A 587 -4.86 4.65 14.17
C ARG A 587 -4.06 5.69 14.97
N PRO A 588 -3.22 5.33 15.97
CA PRO A 588 -2.43 6.31 16.74
C PRO A 588 -1.20 6.83 15.97
N GLN A 589 -1.41 7.36 14.76
CA GLN A 589 -0.38 7.66 13.77
C GLN A 589 0.72 8.59 14.31
N THR A 590 0.32 9.73 14.87
CA THR A 590 1.26 10.78 15.31
C THR A 590 1.93 10.46 16.64
N GLY A 591 1.43 9.49 17.41
CA GLY A 591 2.19 8.95 18.55
C GLY A 591 3.24 7.92 18.12
N TRP A 592 2.98 7.18 17.05
CA TRP A 592 3.87 6.16 16.52
C TRP A 592 5.01 6.71 15.64
N LEU A 593 4.72 7.67 14.77
CA LEU A 593 5.70 8.30 13.87
C LEU A 593 7.02 8.71 14.56
N PRO A 594 7.01 9.47 15.67
CA PRO A 594 8.25 9.90 16.32
C PRO A 594 9.05 8.74 16.90
N LEU A 595 8.39 7.69 17.39
CA LEU A 595 9.06 6.50 17.87
C LEU A 595 9.72 5.74 16.71
N ALA A 596 8.95 5.41 15.67
CA ALA A 596 9.37 4.52 14.59
C ALA A 596 10.48 5.13 13.74
N PHE A 597 10.46 6.43 13.49
CA PHE A 597 11.44 7.09 12.63
C PHE A 597 12.43 7.96 13.38
N ALA A 598 12.51 7.76 14.70
CA ALA A 598 13.38 8.52 15.59
C ALA A 598 13.23 10.04 15.46
N LEU A 599 12.02 10.53 15.15
CA LEU A 599 11.74 11.98 14.96
C LEU A 599 11.81 12.75 16.28
N ASP A 600 11.89 12.04 17.39
CA ASP A 600 12.21 12.55 18.71
C ASP A 600 13.70 12.94 18.85
N TRP A 601 14.61 12.36 18.05
CA TRP A 601 16.05 12.64 18.04
C TRP A 601 16.54 13.35 16.79
N ASN A 602 16.05 12.96 15.62
CA ASN A 602 16.55 13.40 14.31
C ASN A 602 15.41 13.62 13.33
N ARG A 603 15.45 14.71 12.55
CA ARG A 603 14.50 14.98 11.46
C ARG A 603 15.25 15.56 10.25
N PRO A 604 14.95 15.13 9.01
CA PRO A 604 14.05 14.04 8.63
C PRO A 604 14.73 12.64 8.65
N PRO A 605 13.95 11.55 8.59
CA PRO A 605 14.45 10.20 8.30
C PRO A 605 14.65 10.03 6.78
N ARG A 606 15.13 8.85 6.34
CA ARG A 606 15.18 8.47 4.91
C ARG A 606 14.05 7.49 4.57
N HIS A 607 12.99 8.01 3.98
CA HIS A 607 11.90 7.21 3.42
C HIS A 607 12.10 6.98 1.93
N MET A 608 11.76 5.78 1.44
CA MET A 608 11.86 5.44 0.01
C MET A 608 10.60 4.76 -0.51
N ASN A 609 10.15 5.14 -1.71
CA ASN A 609 9.09 4.45 -2.43
C ASN A 609 9.63 3.15 -3.05
N SER A 610 9.11 2.01 -2.61
CA SER A 610 9.79 0.72 -2.74
C SER A 610 9.77 0.21 -4.17
N THR A 611 8.70 0.49 -4.92
CA THR A 611 8.58 0.04 -6.30
C THR A 611 9.69 0.60 -7.19
N SER A 612 9.98 1.91 -7.13
CA SER A 612 11.07 2.52 -7.89
C SER A 612 12.43 1.97 -7.47
N ALA A 613 12.67 1.85 -6.17
CA ALA A 613 13.90 1.27 -5.66
C ALA A 613 14.11 -0.18 -6.10
N TRP A 614 13.08 -1.03 -6.07
CA TRP A 614 13.20 -2.41 -6.53
C TRP A 614 13.32 -2.50 -8.05
N TYR A 615 12.63 -1.65 -8.79
CA TYR A 615 12.78 -1.56 -10.24
C TYR A 615 14.24 -1.25 -10.63
N ALA A 616 14.87 -0.28 -9.94
CA ALA A 616 16.25 0.11 -10.14
C ALA A 616 17.27 -0.94 -9.66
N HIS A 617 17.15 -1.41 -8.41
CA HIS A 617 18.19 -2.22 -7.74
C HIS A 617 18.07 -3.73 -7.91
N SER A 618 16.96 -4.21 -8.47
CA SER A 618 16.89 -5.56 -9.03
C SER A 618 17.02 -5.56 -10.56
N ASP A 619 17.38 -4.41 -11.14
CA ASP A 619 17.63 -4.19 -12.57
C ASP A 619 16.47 -4.60 -13.49
N GLN A 620 15.23 -4.55 -13.00
CA GLN A 620 14.06 -4.90 -13.81
C GLN A 620 13.86 -3.91 -14.98
N TRP A 621 14.36 -2.68 -14.82
CA TRP A 621 14.40 -1.66 -15.88
C TRP A 621 15.20 -2.08 -17.11
N ARG A 622 16.19 -2.98 -16.96
CA ARG A 622 16.96 -3.51 -18.09
C ARG A 622 16.16 -4.45 -18.97
N TYR A 623 14.93 -4.79 -18.59
CA TYR A 623 14.06 -5.74 -19.30
C TYR A 623 12.71 -5.11 -19.61
N GLU A 624 12.62 -3.77 -19.59
CA GLU A 624 11.36 -3.08 -19.84
C GLU A 624 10.88 -3.30 -21.28
N THR A 625 9.61 -3.62 -21.41
CA THR A 625 8.97 -3.98 -22.66
C THR A 625 7.89 -3.00 -23.09
N VAL A 626 7.42 -2.19 -22.14
CA VAL A 626 6.44 -1.13 -22.34
C VAL A 626 7.20 0.17 -22.62
N ALA A 627 7.07 0.69 -23.83
CA ALA A 627 7.60 2.00 -24.16
C ALA A 627 6.64 3.09 -23.68
N ALA A 628 7.17 4.28 -23.37
CA ALA A 628 6.36 5.38 -22.86
C ALA A 628 5.39 5.93 -23.92
N ASP A 629 5.79 5.93 -25.18
CA ASP A 629 4.97 6.37 -26.32
C ASP A 629 3.67 5.55 -26.47
N GLU A 630 3.68 4.27 -26.10
CA GLU A 630 2.50 3.41 -26.04
C GLU A 630 1.46 3.88 -25.00
N LEU A 631 1.89 4.69 -24.00
CA LEU A 631 1.04 5.20 -22.92
C LEU A 631 0.61 6.66 -23.13
N VAL A 632 1.34 7.41 -23.97
CA VAL A 632 1.09 8.83 -24.24
C VAL A 632 -0.28 9.03 -24.87
N SER A 633 -0.96 10.09 -24.46
CA SER A 633 -2.26 10.46 -25.00
C SER A 633 -2.14 10.91 -26.46
N PRO A 634 -3.09 10.56 -27.33
CA PRO A 634 -3.18 11.15 -28.67
C PRO A 634 -3.52 12.66 -28.64
N THR A 635 -3.90 13.19 -27.47
CA THR A 635 -4.11 14.63 -27.21
C THR A 635 -2.99 15.23 -26.35
N ALA A 636 -1.84 14.56 -26.22
CA ALA A 636 -0.74 15.09 -25.44
C ALA A 636 -0.19 16.39 -26.08
N PRO A 637 0.16 17.41 -25.28
CA PRO A 637 0.87 18.58 -25.79
C PRO A 637 2.19 18.17 -26.45
N SER A 638 2.75 19.04 -27.30
CA SER A 638 4.07 18.80 -27.89
C SER A 638 5.17 18.71 -26.83
N GLY A 639 6.11 17.77 -26.99
CA GLY A 639 7.22 17.54 -26.06
C GLY A 639 8.01 16.27 -26.38
N ASP A 640 9.19 16.11 -25.77
CA ASP A 640 9.97 14.86 -25.80
C ASP A 640 9.44 13.90 -24.72
N TRP A 641 8.38 13.18 -25.05
CA TRP A 641 7.75 12.18 -24.19
C TRP A 641 8.28 10.76 -24.42
N ASP A 642 9.07 10.55 -25.48
CA ASP A 642 9.66 9.27 -25.81
C ASP A 642 11.00 9.08 -25.07
N ILE A 643 10.86 8.84 -23.76
CA ILE A 643 11.96 8.45 -22.86
C ILE A 643 11.56 7.19 -22.10
N SER A 644 12.54 6.47 -21.56
CA SER A 644 12.25 5.22 -20.86
C SER A 644 11.55 5.48 -19.51
N LEU A 645 10.85 4.46 -18.98
CA LEU A 645 10.14 4.59 -17.70
C LEU A 645 11.08 4.86 -16.50
N ILE A 646 12.35 4.43 -16.56
CA ILE A 646 13.34 4.78 -15.53
C ILE A 646 13.78 6.25 -15.66
N ASP A 647 13.81 6.81 -16.87
CA ASP A 647 14.17 8.22 -17.09
C ASP A 647 13.14 9.16 -16.48
N TYR A 648 11.84 8.83 -16.61
CA TYR A 648 10.77 9.54 -15.91
C TYR A 648 10.96 9.49 -14.39
N ASN A 649 11.39 8.36 -13.83
CA ASN A 649 11.63 8.24 -12.40
C ASN A 649 12.83 9.09 -11.96
N ILE A 650 13.92 9.10 -12.73
CA ILE A 650 15.10 9.93 -12.45
C ILE A 650 14.76 11.42 -12.52
N GLN A 651 13.91 11.82 -13.49
CA GLN A 651 13.36 13.18 -13.57
C GLN A 651 12.56 13.52 -12.31
N ALA A 652 11.64 12.65 -11.88
CA ALA A 652 10.87 12.84 -10.66
C ALA A 652 11.77 12.95 -9.41
N GLU A 653 12.79 12.10 -9.28
CA GLU A 653 13.73 12.14 -8.17
C GLU A 653 14.51 13.47 -8.12
N ARG A 654 15.09 13.92 -9.23
CA ARG A 654 15.87 15.17 -9.25
C ARG A 654 15.02 16.43 -9.11
N MET A 655 13.75 16.37 -9.49
CA MET A 655 12.79 17.46 -9.31
C MET A 655 12.22 17.53 -7.88
N GLY A 656 12.57 16.56 -7.02
CA GLY A 656 12.07 16.48 -5.66
C GLY A 656 10.67 15.90 -5.56
N TRP A 657 10.17 15.25 -6.61
CA TRP A 657 8.85 14.64 -6.62
C TRP A 657 8.80 13.31 -5.90
N LEU A 658 9.81 12.47 -6.11
CA LEU A 658 9.98 11.18 -5.44
C LEU A 658 11.26 11.16 -4.62
N PRO A 659 11.35 10.33 -3.56
CA PRO A 659 12.59 10.12 -2.85
C PRO A 659 13.60 9.33 -3.69
N SER A 660 14.87 9.49 -3.34
CA SER A 660 15.97 8.67 -3.87
C SER A 660 16.57 7.79 -2.78
N ALA A 661 16.97 6.55 -3.13
CA ALA A 661 17.75 5.69 -2.27
C ALA A 661 18.60 4.69 -3.08
N PRO A 662 19.93 4.72 -2.95
CA PRO A 662 20.70 5.76 -2.26
C PRO A 662 20.52 7.15 -2.90
N GLN A 663 20.93 8.22 -2.22
CA GLN A 663 20.58 9.59 -2.61
C GLN A 663 21.61 10.21 -3.54
N LEU A 664 22.85 10.31 -3.06
CA LEU A 664 23.99 10.87 -3.78
C LEU A 664 25.02 9.77 -4.00
N LYS A 665 25.74 9.84 -5.14
CA LYS A 665 26.81 8.88 -5.44
C LYS A 665 27.93 8.93 -4.41
N THR A 666 28.28 10.13 -3.97
CA THR A 666 29.26 10.38 -2.91
C THR A 666 28.62 10.14 -1.54
N ASN A 667 29.39 9.57 -0.61
CA ASN A 667 28.93 9.37 0.77
C ASN A 667 28.43 10.71 1.36
N PRO A 668 27.16 10.81 1.81
CA PRO A 668 26.58 12.06 2.28
C PRO A 668 27.25 12.61 3.55
N LEU A 669 27.99 11.78 4.31
CA LEU A 669 28.83 12.24 5.42
C LEU A 669 30.04 13.06 4.91
N GLU A 670 30.69 12.59 3.83
CA GLU A 670 31.82 13.30 3.21
C GLU A 670 31.35 14.58 2.50
N VAL A 671 30.15 14.57 1.91
CA VAL A 671 29.56 15.78 1.32
C VAL A 671 29.44 16.90 2.36
N ALA A 672 29.04 16.57 3.60
CA ALA A 672 29.01 17.55 4.68
C ALA A 672 30.40 18.09 5.04
N HIS A 673 31.42 17.23 5.04
CA HIS A 673 32.82 17.64 5.24
C HIS A 673 33.29 18.61 4.15
N PHE A 674 32.97 18.31 2.88
CA PHE A 674 33.34 19.17 1.76
C PHE A 674 32.61 20.52 1.81
N ALA A 675 31.31 20.54 2.15
CA ALA A 675 30.55 21.78 2.33
C ALA A 675 31.17 22.67 3.41
N LYS A 676 31.50 22.08 4.57
CA LYS A 676 32.17 22.77 5.68
C LYS A 676 33.56 23.29 5.29
N ALA A 677 34.36 22.49 4.58
CA ALA A 677 35.68 22.89 4.10
C ALA A 677 35.61 24.04 3.08
N ALA A 678 34.54 24.10 2.28
CA ALA A 678 34.25 25.17 1.35
C ALA A 678 33.65 26.43 2.02
N GLY A 679 33.32 26.38 3.32
CA GLY A 679 32.68 27.48 4.04
C GLY A 679 31.25 27.79 3.59
N LYS A 680 30.53 26.78 3.07
CA LYS A 680 29.17 26.93 2.52
C LYS A 680 28.16 26.16 3.36
N GLU A 681 26.93 26.66 3.37
CA GLU A 681 25.81 25.88 3.92
C GLU A 681 25.56 24.63 3.06
N PRO A 682 25.20 23.47 3.66
CA PRO A 682 25.14 22.23 2.91
C PRO A 682 24.20 22.23 1.70
N ALA A 683 23.02 22.87 1.81
CA ALA A 683 22.08 22.96 0.70
C ALA A 683 22.63 23.79 -0.47
N GLU A 684 23.35 24.88 -0.18
CA GLU A 684 24.02 25.71 -1.17
C GLU A 684 25.13 24.94 -1.88
N TYR A 685 26.00 24.26 -1.11
CA TYR A 685 27.09 23.45 -1.65
C TYR A 685 26.56 22.34 -2.56
N VAL A 686 25.57 21.57 -2.10
CA VAL A 686 24.99 20.47 -2.90
C VAL A 686 24.36 21.01 -4.19
N THR A 687 23.62 22.12 -4.10
CA THR A 687 23.00 22.76 -5.27
C THR A 687 24.05 23.15 -6.32
N GLU A 688 25.12 23.83 -5.90
CA GLU A 688 26.21 24.23 -6.79
C GLU A 688 26.93 23.04 -7.41
N GLN A 689 27.21 22.01 -6.61
CA GLN A 689 27.91 20.83 -7.09
C GLN A 689 27.04 19.96 -8.01
N LEU A 690 25.72 19.88 -7.79
CA LEU A 690 24.81 19.21 -8.72
C LEU A 690 24.68 19.99 -10.04
N LYS A 691 24.53 21.33 -9.99
CA LYS A 691 24.49 22.17 -11.20
C LYS A 691 25.78 22.09 -12.01
N SER A 692 26.94 22.04 -11.35
CA SER A 692 28.26 21.95 -12.02
C SER A 692 28.67 20.54 -12.41
N GLY A 693 27.97 19.50 -11.94
CA GLY A 693 28.31 18.09 -12.14
C GLY A 693 29.41 17.54 -11.22
N GLY A 694 29.86 18.32 -10.21
CA GLY A 694 30.80 17.86 -9.18
C GLY A 694 30.20 16.86 -8.19
N LEU A 695 28.87 16.86 -8.03
CA LEU A 695 28.10 15.79 -7.40
C LEU A 695 27.12 15.19 -8.41
N GLN A 696 26.76 13.92 -8.18
CA GLN A 696 25.80 13.17 -8.99
C GLN A 696 24.77 12.51 -8.08
N MET A 697 23.51 12.49 -8.51
CA MET A 697 22.47 11.70 -7.86
C MET A 697 22.69 10.21 -8.16
N SER A 698 22.47 9.34 -7.17
CA SER A 698 22.72 7.90 -7.33
C SER A 698 21.82 7.24 -8.37
N CYS A 699 20.60 7.76 -8.55
CA CYS A 699 19.62 7.24 -9.51
C CYS A 699 20.07 7.34 -10.96
N GLU A 700 21.04 8.20 -11.29
CA GLU A 700 21.58 8.33 -12.65
C GLU A 700 22.48 7.15 -13.06
N ASP A 701 23.00 6.38 -12.10
CA ASP A 701 23.86 5.21 -12.36
C ASP A 701 23.62 4.12 -11.29
N PRO A 702 22.45 3.46 -11.27
CA PRO A 702 22.08 2.50 -10.23
C PRO A 702 22.93 1.21 -10.25
N ASP A 703 23.70 1.00 -11.32
CA ASP A 703 24.60 -0.15 -11.50
C ASP A 703 26.04 0.14 -11.07
N ASP A 704 26.41 1.40 -10.80
CA ASP A 704 27.71 1.72 -10.20
C ASP A 704 27.79 1.16 -8.76
N PRO A 705 28.85 0.42 -8.39
CA PRO A 705 29.01 -0.14 -7.05
C PRO A 705 28.93 0.87 -5.90
N ALA A 706 29.19 2.16 -6.13
CA ALA A 706 28.98 3.21 -5.14
C ALA A 706 27.48 3.41 -4.82
N ASN A 707 26.58 3.06 -5.73
CA ASN A 707 25.13 3.29 -5.65
C ASN A 707 24.32 2.05 -5.25
N TRP A 708 24.97 0.93 -4.93
CA TRP A 708 24.26 -0.30 -4.55
C TRP A 708 23.72 -0.24 -3.13
N PRO A 709 22.48 -0.74 -2.87
CA PRO A 709 22.11 -1.14 -1.52
C PRO A 709 23.00 -2.30 -1.10
N ARG A 710 23.75 -2.13 0.01
CA ARG A 710 24.74 -3.13 0.45
C ARG A 710 24.21 -4.02 1.55
N ASN A 711 23.53 -3.44 2.53
CA ASN A 711 22.96 -4.20 3.64
C ASN A 711 21.45 -4.08 3.60
N LEU A 712 20.74 -5.19 3.74
CA LEU A 712 19.28 -5.22 3.77
C LEU A 712 18.80 -6.01 4.99
N PHE A 713 17.97 -5.36 5.81
CA PHE A 713 17.14 -6.00 6.80
C PHE A 713 15.77 -6.34 6.22
N VAL A 714 15.30 -7.57 6.43
CA VAL A 714 13.92 -7.97 6.13
C VAL A 714 13.29 -8.54 7.39
N TRP A 715 12.23 -7.91 7.90
CA TRP A 715 11.51 -8.42 9.08
C TRP A 715 10.02 -8.21 8.93
N ARG A 716 9.24 -9.13 9.49
CA ARG A 716 7.76 -9.16 9.35
C ARG A 716 7.32 -9.23 7.87
N SER A 717 8.19 -9.73 7.02
CA SER A 717 8.04 -9.78 5.58
C SER A 717 8.69 -11.04 5.02
N ASN A 718 8.04 -11.64 4.02
CA ASN A 718 8.64 -12.64 3.17
C ASN A 718 8.81 -12.05 1.76
N LEU A 719 9.68 -11.03 1.64
CA LEU A 719 9.91 -10.29 0.39
C LEU A 719 10.16 -11.23 -0.79
N LEU A 720 11.10 -12.16 -0.66
CA LEU A 720 11.51 -13.06 -1.75
C LEU A 720 10.53 -14.22 -1.99
N GLY A 721 9.60 -14.51 -1.07
CA GLY A 721 8.61 -15.57 -1.22
C GLY A 721 7.18 -15.09 -1.50
N SER A 722 6.93 -13.79 -1.39
CA SER A 722 5.57 -13.23 -1.37
C SER A 722 5.41 -11.95 -2.18
N SER A 723 6.06 -10.85 -1.78
CA SER A 723 5.77 -9.54 -2.36
C SER A 723 6.74 -9.09 -3.46
N GLY A 724 7.86 -9.80 -3.64
CA GLY A 724 8.91 -9.55 -4.62
C GLY A 724 8.49 -9.80 -6.07
N LYS A 725 7.82 -8.83 -6.71
CA LYS A 725 7.55 -8.89 -8.17
C LYS A 725 8.88 -8.91 -8.92
N GLY A 726 9.00 -9.78 -9.92
CA GLY A 726 10.28 -10.05 -10.55
C GLY A 726 11.22 -10.89 -9.69
N HIS A 727 10.72 -11.99 -9.11
CA HIS A 727 11.50 -12.82 -8.17
C HIS A 727 12.88 -13.20 -8.72
N GLU A 728 12.95 -13.62 -9.98
CA GLU A 728 14.22 -14.04 -10.60
C GLU A 728 15.21 -12.89 -10.75
N TYR A 729 14.72 -11.66 -10.95
CA TYR A 729 15.56 -10.45 -11.02
C TYR A 729 16.16 -10.07 -9.65
N PHE A 730 15.39 -10.24 -8.57
CA PHE A 730 15.94 -10.15 -7.21
C PHE A 730 17.07 -11.18 -7.00
N LEU A 731 16.89 -12.42 -7.45
CA LEU A 731 17.92 -13.45 -7.33
C LEU A 731 19.17 -13.12 -8.15
N ARG A 732 19.00 -12.68 -9.39
CA ARG A 732 20.08 -12.38 -10.34
C ARG A 732 20.90 -11.16 -9.94
N HIS A 733 20.23 -10.04 -9.73
CA HIS A 733 20.86 -8.72 -9.63
C HIS A 733 21.11 -8.32 -8.17
N LEU A 734 20.11 -8.46 -7.31
CA LEU A 734 20.25 -8.08 -5.90
C LEU A 734 21.07 -9.11 -5.10
N LEU A 735 20.75 -10.40 -5.23
CA LEU A 735 21.38 -11.47 -4.45
C LEU A 735 22.64 -12.07 -5.09
N GLY A 736 22.71 -12.14 -6.43
CA GLY A 736 23.84 -12.72 -7.14
C GLY A 736 23.89 -14.26 -7.09
N THR A 737 22.74 -14.91 -6.96
CA THR A 737 22.63 -16.39 -6.95
C THR A 737 22.06 -16.91 -8.27
N ASP A 738 21.81 -18.22 -8.33
CA ASP A 738 21.10 -18.87 -9.43
C ASP A 738 19.71 -18.26 -9.60
N ASP A 739 19.35 -17.99 -10.85
CA ASP A 739 18.08 -17.37 -11.25
C ASP A 739 17.43 -18.10 -12.43
N GLY A 740 16.16 -17.81 -12.67
CA GLY A 740 15.34 -18.36 -13.75
C GLY A 740 14.94 -17.35 -14.83
N VAL A 741 15.61 -16.20 -14.98
CA VAL A 741 15.25 -15.21 -16.02
C VAL A 741 15.41 -15.84 -17.41
N MET A 742 14.36 -15.79 -18.23
CA MET A 742 14.33 -16.42 -19.56
C MET A 742 14.47 -15.43 -20.71
N GLY A 743 14.07 -14.18 -20.50
CA GLY A 743 14.16 -13.07 -21.45
C GLY A 743 15.57 -12.48 -21.54
N ARG A 744 15.80 -11.74 -22.62
CA ARG A 744 17.03 -10.98 -22.85
C ARG A 744 16.84 -9.53 -22.41
N ASP A 745 17.93 -8.84 -22.12
CA ASP A 745 17.87 -7.42 -21.72
C ASP A 745 17.75 -6.48 -22.93
N LEU A 746 17.46 -5.19 -22.68
CA LEU A 746 17.26 -4.17 -23.74
C LEU A 746 18.41 -4.14 -24.75
N GLY A 747 19.66 -4.26 -24.29
CA GLY A 747 20.83 -4.20 -25.14
C GLY A 747 20.95 -5.43 -26.04
N GLU A 748 20.70 -6.62 -25.49
CA GLU A 748 20.69 -7.87 -26.25
C GLU A 748 19.53 -7.96 -27.26
N GLU A 749 18.40 -7.31 -26.97
CA GLU A 749 17.24 -7.23 -27.88
C GLU A 749 17.30 -6.04 -28.85
N GLY A 750 18.28 -5.14 -28.71
CA GLY A 750 18.39 -3.95 -29.56
C GLY A 750 17.24 -2.95 -29.37
N ARG A 751 16.64 -2.90 -28.18
CA ARG A 751 15.58 -1.95 -27.82
C ARG A 751 16.15 -0.58 -27.44
N GLN A 752 15.27 0.41 -27.30
CA GLN A 752 15.63 1.76 -26.82
C GLN A 752 16.30 1.66 -25.44
N LEU A 753 17.51 2.22 -25.34
CA LEU A 753 18.22 2.36 -24.07
C LEU A 753 17.76 3.65 -23.36
N PRO A 754 17.85 3.74 -22.02
CA PRO A 754 17.53 4.96 -21.29
C PRO A 754 18.41 6.14 -21.72
N LYS A 755 17.87 7.36 -21.60
CA LYS A 755 18.59 8.62 -21.85
C LYS A 755 19.23 9.20 -20.59
N GLU A 756 18.63 8.98 -19.42
CA GLU A 756 19.07 9.55 -18.13
C GLU A 756 19.84 8.52 -17.30
N ALA A 757 19.36 7.27 -17.26
CA ALA A 757 20.05 6.18 -16.56
C ALA A 757 21.27 5.71 -17.37
N ARG A 758 22.43 5.57 -16.72
CA ARG A 758 23.62 5.04 -17.36
C ARG A 758 23.46 3.55 -17.69
N TRP A 759 23.64 3.19 -18.95
CA TRP A 759 23.66 1.79 -19.39
C TRP A 759 25.06 1.17 -19.26
N HIS A 760 25.12 0.00 -18.62
CA HIS A 760 26.29 -0.88 -18.64
C HIS A 760 25.96 -2.14 -19.44
N GLU A 761 26.84 -2.54 -20.37
CA GLU A 761 26.63 -3.72 -21.22
C GLU A 761 26.37 -4.99 -20.40
N LYS A 762 27.03 -5.12 -19.25
CA LYS A 762 26.81 -6.21 -18.30
C LYS A 762 26.11 -5.64 -17.06
N GLY A 763 24.86 -6.06 -16.83
CA GLY A 763 24.11 -5.70 -15.63
C GLY A 763 24.82 -6.17 -14.35
N ALA A 764 24.66 -5.40 -13.28
CA ALA A 764 25.27 -5.69 -12.00
C ALA A 764 24.68 -6.97 -11.37
N ARG A 765 25.49 -7.76 -10.66
CA ARG A 765 25.05 -8.98 -9.96
C ARG A 765 25.55 -8.99 -8.52
N GLY A 766 24.67 -9.44 -7.62
CA GLY A 766 24.98 -9.56 -6.20
C GLY A 766 25.25 -8.21 -5.55
N LYS A 767 24.34 -7.24 -5.72
CA LYS A 767 24.46 -5.90 -5.13
C LYS A 767 24.55 -5.92 -3.59
N LEU A 768 23.85 -6.84 -2.92
CA LEU A 768 23.86 -6.97 -1.47
C LEU A 768 25.11 -7.68 -0.93
N ASP A 769 25.81 -7.01 -0.01
CA ASP A 769 26.86 -7.56 0.84
C ASP A 769 26.26 -8.37 2.01
N LEU A 770 25.15 -7.92 2.61
CA LEU A 770 24.53 -8.62 3.74
C LEU A 770 23.01 -8.59 3.67
N LEU A 771 22.38 -9.76 3.73
CA LEU A 771 20.94 -9.94 3.92
C LEU A 771 20.65 -10.56 5.29
N VAL A 772 20.01 -9.79 6.16
CA VAL A 772 19.57 -10.22 7.51
C VAL A 772 18.06 -10.34 7.53
N THR A 773 17.55 -11.54 7.82
CA THR A 773 16.11 -11.78 7.96
C THR A 773 15.72 -12.13 9.39
N ILE A 774 14.66 -11.52 9.89
CA ILE A 774 14.11 -11.77 11.23
C ILE A 774 12.73 -12.42 11.07
N ASP A 775 12.61 -13.69 11.46
CA ASP A 775 11.40 -14.50 11.27
C ASP A 775 11.29 -15.59 12.34
N PHE A 776 10.06 -16.05 12.61
CA PHE A 776 9.79 -17.16 13.54
C PHE A 776 9.71 -18.49 12.79
N ARG A 777 9.50 -18.47 11.46
CA ARG A 777 9.50 -19.65 10.58
C ARG A 777 10.61 -19.52 9.53
N MET A 778 11.13 -20.65 9.04
CA MET A 778 12.07 -20.64 7.92
C MET A 778 11.31 -20.35 6.61
N SER A 779 11.12 -19.07 6.29
CA SER A 779 10.46 -18.60 5.07
C SER A 779 11.40 -18.63 3.86
N THR A 780 10.86 -18.47 2.65
CA THR A 780 11.68 -18.35 1.42
C THR A 780 12.76 -17.26 1.56
N THR A 781 12.46 -16.08 2.10
CA THR A 781 13.50 -15.05 2.34
C THR A 781 14.59 -15.55 3.29
N CYS A 782 14.24 -16.24 4.38
CA CYS A 782 15.24 -16.83 5.29
C CYS A 782 16.18 -17.80 4.56
N VAL A 783 15.64 -18.67 3.69
CA VAL A 783 16.44 -19.64 2.91
C VAL A 783 17.52 -18.95 2.07
N TYR A 784 17.24 -17.74 1.57
CA TYR A 784 18.14 -16.94 0.76
C TYR A 784 19.00 -15.93 1.55
N SER A 785 18.81 -15.80 2.86
CA SER A 785 19.53 -14.81 3.70
C SER A 785 20.94 -15.23 4.09
N ASP A 786 21.79 -14.30 4.50
CA ASP A 786 23.10 -14.63 5.07
C ASP A 786 22.98 -14.90 6.57
N ILE A 787 22.11 -14.14 7.24
CA ILE A 787 21.79 -14.26 8.66
C ILE A 787 20.28 -14.39 8.84
N VAL A 788 19.85 -15.37 9.65
CA VAL A 788 18.47 -15.51 10.10
C VAL A 788 18.43 -15.38 11.62
N LEU A 789 17.67 -14.42 12.12
CA LEU A 789 17.51 -14.17 13.55
C LEU A 789 16.14 -14.68 14.01
N PRO A 790 16.08 -15.54 15.05
CA PRO A 790 14.82 -16.11 15.53
C PRO A 790 14.01 -15.04 16.25
N THR A 791 12.88 -14.63 15.68
CA THR A 791 11.96 -13.70 16.36
C THR A 791 10.95 -14.44 17.25
N ALA A 792 10.43 -13.74 18.24
CA ALA A 792 9.31 -14.21 19.06
C ALA A 792 8.02 -14.27 18.22
N SER A 793 7.23 -15.32 18.41
CA SER A 793 5.89 -15.39 17.84
C SER A 793 4.96 -14.34 18.47
N TRP A 794 3.78 -14.13 17.88
CA TRP A 794 2.82 -13.15 18.41
C TRP A 794 2.25 -13.52 19.78
N TYR A 795 2.43 -14.76 20.24
CA TYR A 795 2.03 -15.22 21.57
C TYR A 795 3.17 -15.17 22.59
N GLU A 796 4.31 -14.59 22.21
CA GLU A 796 5.55 -14.55 23.00
C GLU A 796 6.12 -13.11 23.10
N LYS A 797 5.34 -12.07 22.72
CA LYS A 797 5.78 -10.67 22.78
C LYS A 797 4.64 -9.69 23.02
N ASP A 798 5.00 -8.53 23.56
CA ASP A 798 4.09 -7.40 23.78
C ASP A 798 4.18 -6.38 22.63
N ASP A 799 3.03 -5.94 22.11
CA ASP A 799 2.92 -4.96 21.00
C ASP A 799 1.47 -4.43 20.88
N LEU A 800 1.18 -3.54 19.93
CA LEU A 800 -0.12 -2.93 19.63
C LEU A 800 -0.61 -3.31 18.23
N ASN A 801 -1.94 -3.39 18.06
CA ASN A 801 -2.59 -3.66 16.78
C ASN A 801 -3.87 -2.83 16.59
N THR A 802 -4.07 -2.29 15.39
CA THR A 802 -5.29 -1.60 14.93
C THR A 802 -5.58 -1.93 13.47
N SER A 803 -6.80 -1.67 13.00
CA SER A 803 -7.13 -1.76 11.58
C SER A 803 -8.23 -0.76 11.18
N ASP A 804 -8.35 -0.56 9.89
CA ASP A 804 -9.46 0.02 9.13
C ASP A 804 -10.83 -0.53 9.56
N MET A 805 -10.91 -1.86 9.73
CA MET A 805 -12.19 -2.58 9.79
C MET A 805 -13.02 -2.26 11.03
N HIS A 806 -12.39 -1.81 12.12
CA HIS A 806 -13.03 -1.48 13.39
C HIS A 806 -12.21 -0.46 14.21
N PRO A 807 -12.83 0.25 15.17
CA PRO A 807 -12.17 1.34 15.88
C PRO A 807 -11.40 0.92 17.14
N PHE A 808 -11.15 -0.38 17.33
CA PHE A 808 -10.48 -0.88 18.53
C PHE A 808 -8.96 -0.93 18.39
N ILE A 809 -8.27 -0.49 19.45
CA ILE A 809 -6.88 -0.81 19.73
C ILE A 809 -6.80 -1.92 20.79
N HIS A 810 -5.94 -2.91 20.55
CA HIS A 810 -5.70 -4.04 21.46
C HIS A 810 -4.28 -4.61 21.29
N PRO A 811 -3.76 -5.34 22.29
CA PRO A 811 -2.36 -5.70 22.31
C PRO A 811 -2.08 -7.09 21.72
N LEU A 812 -0.83 -7.28 21.30
CA LEU A 812 -0.17 -8.58 21.39
C LEU A 812 0.36 -8.70 22.81
N GLN A 813 0.30 -9.89 23.43
CA GLN A 813 0.98 -10.16 24.71
C GLN A 813 1.70 -11.51 24.73
N ALA A 814 2.77 -11.56 25.51
CA ALA A 814 3.51 -12.79 25.78
C ALA A 814 2.69 -13.71 26.71
N ALA A 815 2.15 -14.81 26.16
CA ALA A 815 1.51 -15.87 26.94
C ALA A 815 2.52 -16.69 27.74
N VAL A 816 3.71 -16.87 27.15
CA VAL A 816 4.92 -17.48 27.70
C VAL A 816 6.13 -16.69 27.19
N ASP A 817 7.28 -16.84 27.83
CA ASP A 817 8.52 -16.28 27.31
C ASP A 817 8.84 -16.89 25.93
N PRO A 818 9.52 -16.15 25.02
CA PRO A 818 9.94 -16.66 23.73
C PRO A 818 10.67 -18.01 23.83
N ALA A 819 10.17 -19.02 23.11
CA ALA A 819 10.81 -20.33 23.11
C ALA A 819 12.23 -20.31 22.52
N TYR A 820 13.08 -21.20 23.03
CA TYR A 820 14.46 -21.38 22.59
C TYR A 820 15.32 -20.12 22.80
N GLU A 821 15.98 -19.60 21.76
CA GLU A 821 16.76 -18.36 21.81
C GLU A 821 16.04 -17.21 21.09
N SER A 822 14.74 -17.34 20.80
CA SER A 822 13.96 -16.27 20.16
C SER A 822 13.98 -14.98 21.00
N ARG A 823 13.95 -13.83 20.33
CA ARG A 823 13.77 -12.50 20.95
C ARG A 823 12.69 -11.73 20.20
N SER A 824 11.98 -10.81 20.85
CA SER A 824 11.05 -9.92 20.13
C SER A 824 11.84 -9.02 19.17
N ASP A 825 11.20 -8.54 18.10
CA ASP A 825 11.88 -7.65 17.13
C ASP A 825 12.50 -6.41 17.81
N TRP A 826 11.82 -5.88 18.84
CA TRP A 826 12.34 -4.80 19.69
C TRP A 826 13.67 -5.17 20.37
N GLU A 827 13.72 -6.31 21.04
CA GLU A 827 14.94 -6.80 21.70
C GLU A 827 16.06 -7.14 20.71
N ILE A 828 15.71 -7.61 19.51
CA ILE A 828 16.68 -7.88 18.43
C ILE A 828 17.37 -6.59 18.00
N PHE A 829 16.61 -5.57 17.60
CA PHE A 829 17.20 -4.31 17.15
C PHE A 829 17.84 -3.54 18.30
N LYS A 830 17.32 -3.62 19.52
CA LYS A 830 18.00 -3.09 20.72
C LYS A 830 19.37 -3.75 20.92
N SER A 831 19.48 -5.06 20.70
CA SER A 831 20.75 -5.79 20.79
C SER A 831 21.74 -5.38 19.69
N ILE A 832 21.25 -5.19 18.45
CA ILE A 832 22.06 -4.70 17.33
C ILE A 832 22.54 -3.26 17.61
N ALA A 833 21.67 -2.37 18.05
CA ALA A 833 22.00 -1.00 18.43
C ALA A 833 23.07 -0.96 19.53
N LYS A 834 22.92 -1.81 20.56
CA LYS A 834 23.92 -1.95 21.63
C LYS A 834 25.27 -2.41 21.11
N LYS A 835 25.29 -3.47 20.30
CA LYS A 835 26.54 -3.98 19.72
C LYS A 835 27.19 -2.98 18.77
N PHE A 836 26.39 -2.23 18.01
CA PHE A 836 26.88 -1.13 17.16
C PHE A 836 27.57 -0.05 18.01
N GLN A 837 26.91 0.45 19.05
CA GLN A 837 27.49 1.43 19.98
C GLN A 837 28.78 0.92 20.66
N GLU A 838 28.88 -0.38 20.94
CA GLU A 838 30.07 -1.00 21.55
C GLU A 838 31.30 -0.98 20.62
N ILE A 839 31.11 -1.26 19.32
CA ILE A 839 32.23 -1.48 18.39
C ILE A 839 32.59 -0.27 17.54
N VAL A 840 31.72 0.75 17.45
CA VAL A 840 31.92 1.92 16.59
C VAL A 840 32.91 2.99 17.12
N PRO A 841 33.21 3.14 18.42
CA PRO A 841 34.11 4.19 18.90
C PRO A 841 35.47 4.16 18.21
N GLY A 842 35.93 5.33 17.75
CA GLY A 842 37.16 5.48 16.96
C GLY A 842 36.99 5.21 15.46
N TYR A 843 35.82 4.74 15.01
CA TYR A 843 35.51 4.52 13.60
C TYR A 843 34.51 5.53 13.03
N LEU A 844 33.36 5.73 13.67
CA LEU A 844 32.39 6.82 13.40
C LEU A 844 32.05 7.51 14.72
N GLY A 845 31.87 8.83 14.70
CA GLY A 845 31.59 9.65 15.89
C GLY A 845 30.28 10.42 15.78
N GLU A 846 30.35 11.71 16.11
CA GLU A 846 29.30 12.68 15.77
C GLU A 846 29.53 13.17 14.34
N GLU A 847 28.66 12.78 13.43
CA GLU A 847 28.77 13.08 12.00
C GLU A 847 27.64 14.01 11.55
N THR A 848 27.93 14.87 10.59
CA THR A 848 26.89 15.62 9.86
C THR A 848 26.53 14.85 8.60
N ASP A 849 25.27 14.48 8.45
CA ASP A 849 24.74 13.75 7.31
C ASP A 849 23.86 14.65 6.43
N ILE A 850 24.00 14.56 5.11
CA ILE A 850 23.15 15.29 4.17
C ILE A 850 22.02 14.39 3.67
N VAL A 851 20.79 14.74 4.01
CA VAL A 851 19.59 14.00 3.62
C VAL A 851 18.83 14.77 2.55
N ALA A 852 18.63 14.14 1.39
CA ALA A 852 17.70 14.63 0.37
C ALA A 852 16.26 14.24 0.76
N LEU A 853 15.38 15.23 0.96
CA LEU A 853 13.97 15.02 1.28
C LEU A 853 13.13 15.49 0.09
N PRO A 854 12.29 14.63 -0.52
CA PRO A 854 11.36 15.09 -1.56
C PRO A 854 10.36 16.10 -0.99
N ILE A 855 9.69 16.82 -1.89
CA ILE A 855 8.61 17.73 -1.57
C ILE A 855 7.44 16.92 -1.01
N LEU A 856 7.09 17.22 0.24
CA LEU A 856 6.10 16.45 0.98
C LEU A 856 4.70 17.05 0.85
N HIS A 857 3.72 16.18 0.60
CA HIS A 857 2.31 16.47 0.87
C HIS A 857 2.11 16.83 2.34
N ASP A 858 1.06 17.59 2.64
CA ASP A 858 0.70 18.05 3.97
C ASP A 858 1.80 18.92 4.62
N THR A 859 2.58 19.61 3.78
CA THR A 859 3.53 20.64 4.19
C THR A 859 3.40 21.87 3.31
N PRO A 860 3.85 23.06 3.75
CA PRO A 860 3.85 24.25 2.89
C PRO A 860 4.60 24.07 1.57
N ALA A 861 5.50 23.09 1.45
CA ALA A 861 6.24 22.82 0.22
C ALA A 861 5.38 22.15 -0.87
N GLU A 862 4.19 21.63 -0.56
CA GLU A 862 3.34 20.94 -1.56
C GLU A 862 2.87 21.86 -2.69
N ILE A 863 2.87 23.17 -2.46
CA ILE A 863 2.64 24.21 -3.47
C ILE A 863 3.96 24.63 -4.13
N ALA A 864 4.63 23.68 -4.78
CA ALA A 864 5.99 23.86 -5.28
C ALA A 864 6.06 24.44 -6.70
N GLN A 865 5.55 23.70 -7.68
CA GLN A 865 5.53 24.14 -9.08
C GLN A 865 4.14 23.95 -9.67
N ASP A 866 3.52 25.03 -10.12
CA ASP A 866 2.23 24.98 -10.83
C ASP A 866 2.40 24.52 -12.29
N GLN A 867 3.63 24.61 -12.82
CA GLN A 867 4.10 24.07 -14.09
C GLN A 867 5.24 23.07 -13.88
N VAL A 868 5.41 22.11 -14.79
CA VAL A 868 6.54 21.15 -14.75
C VAL A 868 7.77 21.77 -15.40
N LEU A 869 8.81 22.06 -14.61
CA LEU A 869 10.09 22.59 -15.10
C LEU A 869 11.26 21.78 -14.55
N ASP A 870 12.19 21.38 -15.42
CA ASP A 870 13.37 20.58 -15.07
C ASP A 870 14.64 21.44 -15.03
N TRP A 871 15.20 21.61 -13.83
CA TRP A 871 16.40 22.40 -13.62
C TRP A 871 17.62 21.86 -14.38
N LYS A 872 17.68 20.54 -14.63
CA LYS A 872 18.82 19.92 -15.33
C LYS A 872 18.80 20.22 -16.83
N LYS A 873 17.62 20.57 -17.37
CA LYS A 873 17.44 21.06 -18.75
C LYS A 873 17.62 22.57 -18.89
N GLY A 874 17.83 23.30 -17.78
CA GLY A 874 17.93 24.75 -17.76
C GLY A 874 16.58 25.47 -17.87
N GLU A 875 15.47 24.76 -17.64
CA GLU A 875 14.10 25.32 -17.70
C GLU A 875 13.76 26.13 -16.45
N CYS A 876 14.43 25.86 -15.33
CA CYS A 876 14.35 26.63 -14.09
C CYS A 876 15.67 26.55 -13.30
N ASP A 877 15.78 27.32 -12.23
CA ASP A 877 16.85 27.14 -11.26
C ASP A 877 16.61 25.91 -10.37
N LEU A 878 17.69 25.22 -9.98
CA LEU A 878 17.65 24.23 -8.89
C LEU A 878 17.44 24.96 -7.56
N ILE A 879 16.24 24.85 -7.00
CA ILE A 879 15.81 25.43 -5.74
C ILE A 879 15.39 24.28 -4.81
N PRO A 880 16.22 23.93 -3.80
CA PRO A 880 15.90 22.85 -2.87
C PRO A 880 14.55 23.04 -2.18
N GLY A 881 13.71 22.01 -2.20
CA GLY A 881 12.36 22.03 -1.64
C GLY A 881 11.29 22.71 -2.51
N LYS A 882 11.62 23.10 -3.75
CA LYS A 882 10.66 23.67 -4.71
C LYS A 882 10.79 23.06 -6.11
N THR A 883 11.98 23.08 -6.70
CA THR A 883 12.25 22.49 -8.02
C THR A 883 13.20 21.29 -7.94
N ALA A 884 13.61 20.93 -6.72
CA ALA A 884 14.50 19.81 -6.39
C ALA A 884 14.20 19.30 -4.97
N PRO A 885 14.73 18.14 -4.52
CA PRO A 885 14.65 17.74 -3.13
C PRO A 885 15.26 18.79 -2.21
N ASN A 886 14.77 18.89 -0.97
CA ASN A 886 15.42 19.68 0.06
C ASN A 886 16.66 18.94 0.59
N PHE A 887 17.81 19.60 0.74
CA PHE A 887 19.05 19.00 1.23
C PHE A 887 19.31 19.42 2.67
N ILE A 888 18.96 18.55 3.62
CA ILE A 888 18.91 18.87 5.04
C ILE A 888 20.09 18.24 5.77
N ALA A 889 20.82 19.04 6.55
CA ALA A 889 21.86 18.55 7.44
C ALA A 889 21.27 17.92 8.70
N VAL A 890 21.64 16.68 9.00
CA VAL A 890 21.18 15.90 10.16
C VAL A 890 22.38 15.48 10.99
N GLN A 891 22.39 15.85 12.28
CA GLN A 891 23.46 15.47 13.21
C GLN A 891 23.25 14.04 13.74
N ARG A 892 24.18 13.13 13.47
CA ARG A 892 24.11 11.73 13.91
C ARG A 892 25.22 11.43 14.89
N ASP A 893 24.85 10.87 16.03
CA ASP A 893 25.81 10.42 17.04
C ASP A 893 25.83 8.90 17.03
N TYR A 894 26.76 8.34 16.25
CA TYR A 894 26.88 6.90 16.09
C TYR A 894 27.31 6.22 17.40
N GLY A 895 28.05 6.93 18.25
CA GLY A 895 28.49 6.48 19.57
C GLY A 895 27.40 6.45 20.63
N ALA A 896 26.20 6.98 20.34
CA ALA A 896 25.05 6.99 21.26
C ALA A 896 23.78 6.32 20.67
N ILE A 897 23.90 5.53 19.60
CA ILE A 897 22.73 4.93 18.94
C ILE A 897 21.88 4.10 19.90
N TYR A 898 22.47 3.31 20.79
CA TYR A 898 21.71 2.53 21.77
C TYR A 898 21.05 3.42 22.82
N ASP A 899 21.78 4.40 23.34
CA ASP A 899 21.25 5.35 24.33
C ASP A 899 20.03 6.10 23.78
N ARG A 900 20.08 6.52 22.51
CA ARG A 900 18.99 7.19 21.80
C ARG A 900 17.85 6.24 21.43
N PHE A 901 18.15 5.02 21.01
CA PHE A 901 17.15 4.00 20.70
C PHE A 901 16.23 3.75 21.90
N THR A 902 16.80 3.74 23.09
CA THR A 902 16.17 3.32 24.35
C THR A 902 15.66 4.49 25.22
N ALA A 903 15.48 5.67 24.63
CA ALA A 903 14.96 6.85 25.32
C ALA A 903 14.24 7.80 24.36
N LEU A 904 13.26 8.56 24.88
CA LEU A 904 12.52 9.56 24.10
C LEU A 904 13.37 10.82 23.90
N GLY A 905 13.68 11.16 22.66
CA GLY A 905 14.57 12.26 22.30
C GLY A 905 13.99 13.66 22.57
N PRO A 906 14.87 14.69 22.59
CA PRO A 906 14.56 16.04 23.03
C PRO A 906 13.89 16.94 21.96
N LEU A 907 13.75 16.48 20.70
CA LEU A 907 13.14 17.31 19.67
C LEU A 907 11.65 17.55 19.90
N LEU A 908 10.97 16.66 20.61
CA LEU A 908 9.55 16.83 20.94
C LEU A 908 9.30 17.98 21.92
N ASP A 909 10.27 18.32 22.78
CA ASP A 909 10.17 19.47 23.69
C ASP A 909 10.22 20.79 22.92
N LYS A 910 11.09 20.88 21.91
CA LYS A 910 11.31 22.11 21.15
C LYS A 910 10.35 22.29 19.97
N LEU A 911 10.14 21.23 19.20
CA LEU A 911 9.38 21.27 17.94
C LEU A 911 7.93 20.80 18.11
N GLY A 912 7.59 20.20 19.24
CA GLY A 912 6.30 19.55 19.44
C GLY A 912 6.13 18.29 18.58
N ASN A 913 4.87 17.89 18.44
CA ASN A 913 4.43 16.75 17.65
C ASN A 913 3.37 17.17 16.62
N GLY A 914 3.13 16.35 15.61
CA GLY A 914 2.16 16.67 14.56
C GLY A 914 2.15 15.70 13.39
N GLY A 915 1.33 16.02 12.40
CA GLY A 915 1.12 15.27 11.17
C GLY A 915 -0.05 15.88 10.38
N LYS A 916 -0.21 15.51 9.11
CA LYS A 916 -1.32 15.97 8.25
C LYS A 916 -1.46 17.50 8.18
N GLY A 917 -0.33 18.20 8.18
CA GLY A 917 -0.26 19.67 8.06
C GLY A 917 -0.48 20.47 9.34
N ILE A 918 -0.69 19.80 10.49
CA ILE A 918 -0.89 20.45 11.79
C ILE A 918 0.19 20.05 12.81
N GLY A 919 0.43 20.92 13.79
CA GLY A 919 1.37 20.67 14.89
C GLY A 919 0.89 21.24 16.22
N TRP A 920 1.32 20.62 17.32
CA TRP A 920 0.93 20.98 18.68
C TRP A 920 2.04 20.74 19.71
N ASN A 921 1.93 21.38 20.87
CA ASN A 921 2.84 21.15 22.00
C ASN A 921 2.52 19.80 22.69
N THR A 922 3.56 19.08 23.10
CA THR A 922 3.41 17.76 23.75
C THR A 922 4.21 17.62 25.06
N GLU A 923 4.61 18.72 25.69
CA GLU A 923 5.46 18.70 26.89
C GLU A 923 4.82 17.95 28.08
N LYS A 924 3.50 18.11 28.25
CA LYS A 924 2.75 17.40 29.32
C LYS A 924 2.81 15.88 29.13
N GLU A 925 2.74 15.40 27.90
CA GLU A 925 2.80 13.97 27.60
C GLU A 925 4.23 13.44 27.77
N ILE A 926 5.26 14.22 27.44
CA ILE A 926 6.67 13.87 27.71
C ILE A 926 6.90 13.73 29.22
N ALA A 927 6.43 14.69 30.02
CA ALA A 927 6.53 14.64 31.48
C ALA A 927 5.80 13.41 32.05
N ALA A 928 4.58 13.14 31.57
CA ALA A 928 3.80 11.97 31.97
C ALA A 928 4.49 10.65 31.59
N LEU A 929 5.19 10.59 30.46
CA LEU A 929 6.02 9.43 30.09
C LEU A 929 7.25 9.30 30.99
N GLY A 930 7.86 10.41 31.41
CA GLY A 930 8.94 10.40 32.40
C GLY A 930 8.49 9.85 33.76
N ASP A 931 7.27 10.18 34.18
CA ASP A 931 6.65 9.64 35.40
C ASP A 931 6.29 8.15 35.26
N LEU A 932 5.79 7.74 34.08
CA LEU A 932 5.33 6.38 33.81
C LEU A 932 6.48 5.37 33.59
N ASN A 933 7.44 5.73 32.73
CA ASN A 933 8.53 4.85 32.31
C ASN A 933 9.81 5.07 33.14
N GLY A 934 9.85 6.16 33.92
CA GLY A 934 11.08 6.67 34.53
C GLY A 934 11.96 7.42 33.52
N VAL A 935 13.08 7.95 34.02
CA VAL A 935 14.05 8.70 33.20
C VAL A 935 15.45 8.09 33.24
N ARG A 936 16.20 8.24 32.15
CA ARG A 936 17.63 7.89 32.07
C ARG A 936 18.44 8.69 33.10
N ARG A 937 19.34 8.02 33.83
CA ARG A 937 20.14 8.63 34.92
C ARG A 937 21.50 9.14 34.49
N ASP A 938 22.04 8.57 33.41
CA ASP A 938 23.36 8.82 32.84
C ASP A 938 23.30 8.64 31.30
N GLY A 939 24.46 8.69 30.64
CA GLY A 939 24.59 8.54 29.19
C GLY A 939 24.11 9.75 28.39
N ALA A 940 24.12 9.61 27.06
CA ALA A 940 23.76 10.68 26.13
C ALA A 940 22.28 11.10 26.22
N ALA A 941 21.44 10.24 26.79
CA ALA A 941 20.00 10.46 26.95
C ALA A 941 19.60 10.84 28.40
N LYS A 942 20.54 11.26 29.26
CA LYS A 942 20.25 11.61 30.66
C LYS A 942 19.05 12.58 30.79
N GLY A 943 18.13 12.24 31.70
CA GLY A 943 16.92 13.02 32.00
C GLY A 943 15.75 12.76 31.04
N ARG A 944 15.94 11.95 29.99
CA ARG A 944 14.89 11.62 29.03
C ARG A 944 14.04 10.41 29.48
N PRO A 945 12.74 10.36 29.15
CA PRO A 945 11.90 9.20 29.40
C PRO A 945 12.50 7.91 28.82
N VAL A 946 12.43 6.83 29.59
CA VAL A 946 12.98 5.52 29.20
C VAL A 946 12.07 4.83 28.17
N ILE A 947 12.69 4.14 27.22
CA ILE A 947 12.04 3.24 26.25
C ILE A 947 12.84 1.94 26.21
N ASP A 948 12.87 1.18 27.31
CA ASP A 948 13.69 -0.04 27.37
C ASP A 948 12.93 -1.26 26.85
N SER A 949 11.67 -1.40 27.26
CA SER A 949 10.78 -2.50 26.87
C SER A 949 9.83 -2.14 25.73
N ALA A 950 9.23 -3.15 25.11
CA ALA A 950 8.18 -2.95 24.12
C ALA A 950 6.92 -2.30 24.72
N ILE A 951 6.67 -2.48 26.03
CA ILE A 951 5.56 -1.82 26.73
C ILE A 951 5.87 -0.34 26.90
N ASP A 952 7.09 0.05 27.25
CA ASP A 952 7.49 1.47 27.32
C ASP A 952 7.27 2.16 25.97
N ALA A 953 7.66 1.48 24.89
CA ALA A 953 7.46 1.94 23.52
C ALA A 953 5.97 2.03 23.15
N ALA A 954 5.15 1.06 23.56
CA ALA A 954 3.70 1.11 23.38
C ALA A 954 3.07 2.29 24.14
N GLU A 955 3.49 2.56 25.37
CA GLU A 955 3.00 3.70 26.14
C GLU A 955 3.42 5.05 25.53
N VAL A 956 4.59 5.14 24.89
CA VAL A 956 4.96 6.32 24.08
C VAL A 956 3.92 6.56 22.97
N VAL A 957 3.55 5.53 22.21
CA VAL A 957 2.53 5.63 21.15
C VAL A 957 1.19 6.08 21.74
N LEU A 958 0.74 5.41 22.80
CA LEU A 958 -0.56 5.68 23.42
C LEU A 958 -0.64 7.06 24.08
N MET A 959 0.45 7.57 24.65
CA MET A 959 0.46 8.87 25.32
C MET A 959 0.49 10.02 24.32
N LEU A 960 1.23 9.90 23.23
CA LEU A 960 1.49 10.99 22.28
C LEU A 960 0.42 11.14 21.20
N ALA A 961 -0.41 10.13 20.95
CA ALA A 961 -1.39 10.15 19.87
C ALA A 961 -2.75 10.74 20.30
N PRO A 962 -3.40 11.56 19.44
CA PRO A 962 -4.75 12.08 19.69
C PRO A 962 -5.81 10.96 19.74
N GLU A 963 -5.63 9.86 19.02
CA GLU A 963 -6.59 8.74 19.01
C GLU A 963 -6.66 7.99 20.34
N THR A 964 -5.70 8.20 21.24
CA THR A 964 -5.57 7.44 22.50
C THR A 964 -5.42 8.32 23.73
N ASN A 965 -5.30 9.64 23.56
CA ASN A 965 -5.21 10.62 24.64
C ASN A 965 -6.07 11.86 24.32
N GLY A 966 -7.15 12.05 25.07
CA GLY A 966 -8.12 13.13 24.86
C GLY A 966 -7.52 14.53 24.96
N ASP A 967 -6.52 14.74 25.81
CA ASP A 967 -5.81 16.02 25.91
C ASP A 967 -5.11 16.36 24.58
N VAL A 968 -4.55 15.35 23.91
CA VAL A 968 -3.88 15.50 22.61
C VAL A 968 -4.91 15.67 21.50
N ALA A 969 -6.02 14.93 21.53
CA ALA A 969 -7.12 15.07 20.58
C ALA A 969 -7.63 16.51 20.52
N VAL A 970 -7.91 17.11 21.68
CA VAL A 970 -8.37 18.50 21.79
C VAL A 970 -7.35 19.48 21.22
N LYS A 971 -6.06 19.32 21.56
CA LYS A 971 -4.97 20.16 21.00
C LYS A 971 -4.87 20.04 19.48
N ALA A 972 -5.02 18.83 18.95
CA ALA A 972 -4.93 18.57 17.52
C ALA A 972 -6.11 19.21 16.76
N TRP A 973 -7.35 19.05 17.25
CA TRP A 973 -8.52 19.71 16.66
C TRP A 973 -8.45 21.24 16.75
N GLN A 974 -7.94 21.77 17.86
CA GLN A 974 -7.70 23.21 18.01
C GLN A 974 -6.65 23.72 17.00
N ALA A 975 -5.62 22.92 16.70
CA ALA A 975 -4.64 23.28 15.68
C ALA A 975 -5.26 23.33 14.28
N LEU A 976 -6.11 22.37 13.93
CA LEU A 976 -6.83 22.37 12.65
C LEU A 976 -7.81 23.53 12.52
N GLY A 977 -8.52 23.87 13.59
CA GLY A 977 -9.49 24.99 13.60
C GLY A 977 -8.89 26.35 13.22
N LYS A 978 -7.56 26.53 13.38
CA LYS A 978 -6.86 27.73 12.91
C LYS A 978 -6.79 27.82 11.38
N PHE A 979 -6.57 26.69 10.71
CA PHE A 979 -6.53 26.65 9.26
C PHE A 979 -7.92 26.88 8.67
N THR A 980 -8.92 26.20 9.24
CA THR A 980 -10.29 26.21 8.72
C THR A 980 -11.09 27.44 9.15
N GLY A 981 -10.68 28.14 10.22
CA GLY A 981 -11.47 29.22 10.82
C GLY A 981 -12.72 28.73 11.57
N ARG A 982 -12.85 27.41 11.78
CA ARG A 982 -14.01 26.75 12.36
C ARG A 982 -13.61 26.01 13.63
N ASP A 983 -14.50 25.98 14.62
CA ASP A 983 -14.27 25.16 15.81
C ASP A 983 -14.53 23.69 15.49
N HIS A 984 -13.58 22.83 15.89
CA HIS A 984 -13.66 21.38 15.76
C HIS A 984 -13.39 20.67 17.10
N VAL A 985 -13.15 21.42 18.19
CA VAL A 985 -12.80 20.86 19.49
C VAL A 985 -13.95 20.02 20.08
N HIS A 986 -15.20 20.34 19.72
CA HIS A 986 -16.40 19.59 20.14
C HIS A 986 -16.34 18.10 19.76
N LEU A 987 -15.53 17.72 18.77
CA LEU A 987 -15.35 16.33 18.34
C LEU A 987 -14.57 15.47 19.36
N ALA A 988 -13.85 16.08 20.29
CA ALA A 988 -13.05 15.39 21.30
C ALA A 988 -13.23 15.92 22.74
N GLU A 989 -13.92 17.04 22.94
CA GLU A 989 -14.09 17.65 24.28
C GLU A 989 -14.69 16.70 25.32
N GLY A 990 -15.69 15.89 24.92
CA GLY A 990 -16.30 14.88 25.79
C GLY A 990 -15.34 13.77 26.24
N GLU A 991 -14.27 13.54 25.49
CA GLU A 991 -13.27 12.48 25.73
C GLU A 991 -11.96 13.03 26.31
N HIS A 992 -11.90 14.30 26.72
CA HIS A 992 -10.67 14.94 27.24
C HIS A 992 -10.03 14.15 28.40
N HIS A 993 -10.83 13.48 29.23
CA HIS A 993 -10.36 12.68 30.35
C HIS A 993 -9.82 11.29 29.95
N GLN A 994 -10.07 10.84 28.73
CA GLN A 994 -9.72 9.50 28.27
C GLN A 994 -8.22 9.40 27.95
N LYS A 995 -7.57 8.39 28.55
CA LYS A 995 -6.17 8.02 28.29
C LYS A 995 -6.08 6.51 28.21
N ILE A 996 -5.88 5.97 27.01
CA ILE A 996 -5.75 4.53 26.79
C ILE A 996 -4.36 4.08 27.26
N ARG A 997 -4.28 2.96 28.00
CA ARG A 997 -3.03 2.35 28.50
C ARG A 997 -2.89 0.91 28.04
N PHE A 998 -1.65 0.44 27.95
CA PHE A 998 -1.35 -0.91 27.47
C PHE A 998 -2.03 -1.99 28.34
N ARG A 999 -2.00 -1.80 29.65
CA ARG A 999 -2.61 -2.75 30.61
C ARG A 999 -4.15 -2.74 30.55
N ASP A 1000 -4.76 -1.63 30.19
CA ASP A 1000 -6.22 -1.54 30.05
C ASP A 1000 -6.71 -2.28 28.80
N ILE A 1001 -5.99 -2.13 27.68
CA ILE A 1001 -6.33 -2.84 26.44
C ILE A 1001 -6.03 -4.35 26.52
N ALA A 1002 -5.10 -4.76 27.37
CA ALA A 1002 -4.89 -6.15 27.75
C ALA A 1002 -6.08 -6.74 28.49
N ALA A 1003 -6.72 -5.95 29.36
CA ALA A 1003 -7.95 -6.36 30.03
C ALA A 1003 -9.11 -6.45 29.03
N GLN A 1004 -9.31 -5.44 28.18
CA GLN A 1004 -10.34 -5.40 27.16
C GLN A 1004 -9.99 -4.37 26.07
N PRO A 1005 -10.20 -4.66 24.77
CA PRO A 1005 -9.99 -3.70 23.69
C PRO A 1005 -10.68 -2.35 23.97
N ARG A 1006 -10.09 -1.25 23.52
CA ARG A 1006 -10.65 0.10 23.68
C ARG A 1006 -10.93 0.71 22.32
N LYS A 1007 -12.10 1.34 22.20
CA LYS A 1007 -12.41 2.22 21.07
C LYS A 1007 -11.55 3.47 21.17
N ILE A 1008 -11.01 3.91 20.04
CA ILE A 1008 -10.19 5.12 19.94
C ILE A 1008 -11.04 6.41 19.92
N ILE A 1009 -10.37 7.56 19.98
CA ILE A 1009 -10.96 8.91 19.98
C ILE A 1009 -10.95 9.50 18.57
N SER A 1010 -11.98 10.28 18.23
CA SER A 1010 -12.01 11.08 16.99
C SER A 1010 -10.80 12.01 16.89
N SER A 1011 -10.10 11.97 15.77
CA SER A 1011 -8.84 12.70 15.56
C SER A 1011 -8.81 13.39 14.19
N PRO A 1012 -8.21 14.59 14.07
CA PRO A 1012 -8.05 15.28 12.78
C PRO A 1012 -7.11 14.55 11.82
N THR A 1013 -6.38 13.54 12.28
CA THR A 1013 -5.62 12.63 11.40
C THR A 1013 -6.55 11.88 10.44
N TRP A 1014 -7.81 11.69 10.81
CA TRP A 1014 -8.79 10.88 10.10
C TRP A 1014 -9.99 11.71 9.66
N SER A 1015 -10.80 11.18 8.75
CA SER A 1015 -11.96 11.90 8.18
C SER A 1015 -13.33 11.35 8.60
N GLY A 1016 -13.35 10.27 9.39
CA GLY A 1016 -14.54 9.80 10.10
C GLY A 1016 -14.51 10.19 11.57
N ILE A 1017 -15.66 10.03 12.24
CA ILE A 1017 -15.78 10.26 13.68
C ILE A 1017 -16.03 8.96 14.44
N GLU A 1018 -15.41 8.86 15.61
CA GLU A 1018 -15.58 7.76 16.53
C GLU A 1018 -16.70 8.12 17.50
N SER A 1019 -17.93 7.68 17.17
CA SER A 1019 -19.14 8.11 17.85
C SER A 1019 -19.98 6.93 18.32
N GLU A 1020 -20.72 7.12 19.40
CA GLU A 1020 -21.73 6.17 19.88
C GLU A 1020 -23.07 6.35 19.16
N LYS A 1021 -23.17 7.27 18.20
CA LYS A 1021 -24.40 7.56 17.44
C LYS A 1021 -24.26 7.30 15.94
N VAL A 1022 -23.08 7.51 15.39
CA VAL A 1022 -22.77 7.26 13.97
C VAL A 1022 -21.53 6.39 13.87
N SER A 1023 -21.52 5.47 12.90
CA SER A 1023 -20.34 4.63 12.66
C SER A 1023 -19.27 5.45 11.93
N TYR A 1024 -18.01 5.02 12.04
CA TYR A 1024 -16.91 5.64 11.32
C TYR A 1024 -17.15 5.55 9.81
N ASN A 1025 -17.19 6.70 9.14
CA ASN A 1025 -17.30 6.82 7.68
C ASN A 1025 -16.29 7.84 7.16
N ALA A 1026 -15.51 7.48 6.14
CA ALA A 1026 -14.49 8.37 5.59
C ALA A 1026 -15.11 9.50 4.76
N GLY A 1027 -14.53 10.69 4.85
CA GLY A 1027 -15.07 11.93 4.27
C GLY A 1027 -16.16 12.59 5.13
N TYR A 1028 -16.55 11.99 6.26
CA TYR A 1028 -17.64 12.51 7.10
C TYR A 1028 -17.33 13.91 7.62
N THR A 1029 -16.12 14.14 8.13
CA THR A 1029 -15.72 15.46 8.62
C THR A 1029 -15.58 16.46 7.48
N ASN A 1030 -15.21 16.05 6.28
CA ASN A 1030 -15.19 16.95 5.13
C ASN A 1030 -16.59 17.50 4.82
N VAL A 1031 -17.60 16.62 4.80
CA VAL A 1031 -18.99 16.99 4.50
C VAL A 1031 -19.65 17.76 5.66
N HIS A 1032 -19.45 17.31 6.90
CA HIS A 1032 -20.22 17.80 8.06
C HIS A 1032 -19.49 18.89 8.86
N GLU A 1033 -18.16 18.90 8.84
CA GLU A 1033 -17.34 19.92 9.52
C GLU A 1033 -16.79 20.95 8.53
N LEU A 1034 -17.02 20.77 7.22
CA LEU A 1034 -16.56 21.62 6.13
C LEU A 1034 -15.02 21.75 6.07
N ILE A 1035 -14.33 20.68 6.47
CA ILE A 1035 -12.88 20.58 6.31
C ILE A 1035 -12.57 20.23 4.84
N PRO A 1036 -11.71 20.97 4.12
CA PRO A 1036 -11.40 20.65 2.74
C PRO A 1036 -10.68 19.30 2.61
N TRP A 1037 -10.89 18.63 1.48
CA TRP A 1037 -9.95 17.62 1.02
C TRP A 1037 -8.63 18.32 0.68
N ARG A 1038 -7.48 17.63 0.78
CA ARG A 1038 -6.17 18.28 0.60
C ARG A 1038 -5.74 18.26 -0.85
N THR A 1039 -6.68 18.62 -1.71
CA THR A 1039 -6.55 18.71 -3.16
C THR A 1039 -6.31 20.14 -3.58
N LEU A 1040 -5.84 20.33 -4.82
CA LEU A 1040 -5.71 21.64 -5.43
C LEU A 1040 -7.00 22.49 -5.25
N THR A 1041 -8.15 21.89 -5.48
CA THR A 1041 -9.45 22.56 -5.39
C THR A 1041 -10.00 22.65 -3.97
N GLY A 1042 -9.49 21.87 -3.02
CA GLY A 1042 -10.09 21.67 -1.70
C GLY A 1042 -11.25 20.67 -1.68
N ARG A 1043 -11.68 20.20 -2.86
CA ARG A 1043 -12.87 19.36 -3.07
C ARG A 1043 -12.47 17.99 -3.61
N GLN A 1044 -13.44 17.10 -3.76
CA GLN A 1044 -13.25 15.82 -4.45
C GLN A 1044 -12.90 16.10 -5.92
N GLN A 1045 -11.67 15.80 -6.30
CA GLN A 1045 -11.08 16.22 -7.57
C GLN A 1045 -11.26 15.14 -8.66
N LEU A 1046 -12.16 15.41 -9.61
CA LEU A 1046 -12.52 14.52 -10.71
C LEU A 1046 -11.68 14.82 -11.96
N TYR A 1047 -11.20 16.07 -12.09
CA TYR A 1047 -10.28 16.50 -13.14
C TYR A 1047 -8.83 16.67 -12.63
N GLN A 1048 -7.90 15.98 -13.27
CA GLN A 1048 -6.48 15.97 -12.91
C GLN A 1048 -5.69 16.79 -13.92
N ASP A 1049 -5.31 18.01 -13.54
CA ASP A 1049 -4.85 19.04 -14.48
C ASP A 1049 -3.32 19.14 -14.61
N HIS A 1050 -2.58 18.43 -13.76
CA HIS A 1050 -1.12 18.34 -13.82
C HIS A 1050 -0.65 17.91 -15.22
N LEU A 1051 0.44 18.47 -15.72
CA LEU A 1051 0.92 18.24 -17.09
C LEU A 1051 1.05 16.75 -17.42
N TRP A 1052 1.67 15.95 -16.55
CA TRP A 1052 1.80 14.51 -16.80
C TRP A 1052 0.45 13.77 -16.79
N MET A 1053 -0.53 14.20 -16.00
CA MET A 1053 -1.88 13.60 -16.08
C MET A 1053 -2.52 13.86 -17.44
N ARG A 1054 -2.34 15.07 -18.00
CA ARG A 1054 -2.84 15.42 -19.35
C ARG A 1054 -2.05 14.72 -20.47
N VAL A 1055 -0.72 14.70 -20.39
CA VAL A 1055 0.17 14.01 -21.35
C VAL A 1055 -0.17 12.52 -21.43
N PHE A 1056 -0.43 11.86 -20.31
CA PHE A 1056 -0.80 10.45 -20.29
C PHE A 1056 -2.32 10.22 -20.43
N GLY A 1057 -3.12 11.25 -20.72
CA GLY A 1057 -4.53 11.10 -21.10
C GLY A 1057 -5.46 10.73 -19.94
N GLU A 1058 -5.05 11.06 -18.72
CA GLU A 1058 -5.73 10.71 -17.47
C GLU A 1058 -6.27 11.96 -16.76
N GLY A 1059 -6.53 13.04 -17.50
CA GLY A 1059 -7.23 14.22 -16.96
C GLY A 1059 -8.61 13.86 -16.42
N PHE A 1060 -9.41 13.15 -17.22
CA PHE A 1060 -10.65 12.50 -16.80
C PHE A 1060 -10.47 10.98 -16.70
N VAL A 1061 -11.46 10.28 -16.14
CA VAL A 1061 -11.52 8.82 -16.25
C VAL A 1061 -11.72 8.43 -17.72
N ALA A 1062 -11.02 7.41 -18.17
CA ALA A 1062 -11.20 6.79 -19.48
C ALA A 1062 -11.09 5.27 -19.35
N TYR A 1063 -11.72 4.53 -20.27
CA TYR A 1063 -11.42 3.10 -20.38
C TYR A 1063 -10.07 2.92 -21.05
N ARG A 1064 -9.15 2.31 -20.31
CA ARG A 1064 -7.88 1.80 -20.83
C ARG A 1064 -7.86 0.28 -20.71
N PRO A 1065 -7.65 -0.44 -21.82
CA PRO A 1065 -7.59 -1.90 -21.79
C PRO A 1065 -6.35 -2.39 -21.02
N PRO A 1066 -6.34 -3.65 -20.54
CA PRO A 1066 -5.15 -4.25 -19.96
C PRO A 1066 -3.93 -4.16 -20.88
N LEU A 1067 -2.78 -3.85 -20.29
CA LEU A 1067 -1.53 -3.59 -21.01
C LEU A 1067 -0.89 -4.89 -21.53
N ASP A 1068 -0.30 -4.87 -22.73
CA ASP A 1068 0.54 -5.98 -23.18
C ASP A 1068 1.95 -5.85 -22.59
N LEU A 1069 2.29 -6.71 -21.64
CA LEU A 1069 3.63 -6.74 -21.05
C LEU A 1069 4.66 -7.42 -21.98
N LYS A 1070 4.25 -7.97 -23.12
CA LYS A 1070 5.11 -8.64 -24.12
C LYS A 1070 6.00 -9.72 -23.51
N ALA A 1071 5.55 -10.34 -22.43
CA ALA A 1071 6.32 -11.32 -21.68
C ALA A 1071 6.38 -12.69 -22.37
N ILE A 1072 5.54 -12.96 -23.37
CA ILE A 1072 5.56 -14.21 -24.15
C ILE A 1072 6.18 -13.91 -25.50
N THR A 1073 7.44 -14.29 -25.68
CA THR A 1073 8.19 -14.13 -26.93
C THR A 1073 8.44 -15.48 -27.61
N ASP A 1074 8.75 -15.47 -28.91
CA ASP A 1074 9.11 -16.69 -29.64
C ASP A 1074 10.36 -17.39 -29.08
N ALA A 1075 11.29 -16.62 -28.52
CA ALA A 1075 12.51 -17.15 -27.91
C ALA A 1075 12.23 -17.92 -26.61
N VAL A 1076 11.19 -17.55 -25.87
CA VAL A 1076 10.79 -18.18 -24.60
C VAL A 1076 9.78 -19.32 -24.84
N HIS A 1077 8.87 -19.10 -25.78
CA HIS A 1077 7.83 -20.06 -26.15
C HIS A 1077 8.33 -21.10 -27.16
N THR A 1078 9.33 -21.88 -26.78
CA THR A 1078 9.96 -22.90 -27.64
C THR A 1078 9.16 -24.21 -27.79
N ASP A 1079 8.15 -24.45 -26.96
CA ASP A 1079 7.43 -25.73 -26.87
C ASP A 1079 6.03 -25.69 -27.52
N LYS A 1080 5.88 -24.94 -28.61
CA LYS A 1080 4.57 -24.69 -29.26
C LYS A 1080 3.88 -25.96 -29.75
N ASP A 1081 4.65 -27.01 -30.06
CA ASP A 1081 4.13 -28.29 -30.55
C ASP A 1081 3.54 -29.18 -29.45
N ARG A 1082 3.73 -28.83 -28.17
CA ARG A 1082 3.11 -29.53 -27.03
C ARG A 1082 1.74 -28.91 -26.73
N PRO A 1083 0.75 -29.68 -26.25
CA PRO A 1083 -0.50 -29.13 -25.75
C PRO A 1083 -0.23 -28.08 -24.65
N HIS A 1084 -0.71 -26.86 -24.88
CA HIS A 1084 -0.53 -25.71 -23.99
C HIS A 1084 -1.67 -24.71 -24.19
N VAL A 1085 -1.76 -23.74 -23.28
CA VAL A 1085 -2.63 -22.57 -23.41
C VAL A 1085 -1.88 -21.32 -22.96
N VAL A 1086 -2.23 -20.16 -23.51
CA VAL A 1086 -1.77 -18.85 -23.05
C VAL A 1086 -2.92 -18.20 -22.28
N LEU A 1087 -2.68 -17.90 -21.01
CA LEU A 1087 -3.73 -17.43 -20.09
C LEU A 1087 -3.28 -16.15 -19.37
N ASN A 1088 -4.25 -15.28 -19.11
CA ASN A 1088 -4.05 -14.15 -18.21
C ASN A 1088 -3.84 -14.67 -16.78
N PHE A 1089 -2.76 -14.24 -16.15
CA PHE A 1089 -2.27 -14.75 -14.87
C PHE A 1089 -2.73 -13.85 -13.72
N LEU A 1090 -3.78 -14.27 -13.01
CA LEU A 1090 -4.29 -13.52 -11.87
C LEU A 1090 -3.82 -14.11 -10.53
N THR A 1091 -3.59 -13.23 -9.57
CA THR A 1091 -3.01 -13.58 -8.25
C THR A 1091 -3.86 -13.06 -7.08
N PRO A 1092 -5.17 -13.38 -7.00
CA PRO A 1092 -6.01 -12.98 -5.87
C PRO A 1092 -5.50 -13.59 -4.56
N HIS A 1093 -5.77 -12.98 -3.41
CA HIS A 1093 -5.25 -13.47 -2.12
C HIS A 1093 -5.90 -14.78 -1.69
N GLN A 1094 -5.09 -15.71 -1.17
CA GLN A 1094 -5.51 -17.08 -0.89
C GLN A 1094 -6.42 -17.25 0.33
N LYS A 1095 -7.10 -18.41 0.39
CA LYS A 1095 -7.93 -18.83 1.51
C LYS A 1095 -7.14 -19.53 2.63
N TRP A 1096 -6.01 -20.12 2.28
CA TRP A 1096 -5.23 -21.06 3.11
C TRP A 1096 -3.94 -20.44 3.66
N GLY A 1097 -3.92 -19.12 3.72
CA GLY A 1097 -2.77 -18.32 4.08
C GLY A 1097 -3.17 -16.86 4.16
N ILE A 1098 -2.36 -16.07 4.87
CA ILE A 1098 -2.37 -14.62 4.72
C ILE A 1098 -1.04 -14.26 4.08
N HIS A 1099 -1.10 -13.91 2.80
CA HIS A 1099 0.09 -13.90 1.94
C HIS A 1099 0.76 -15.27 1.99
N SER A 1100 2.06 -15.34 2.28
CA SER A 1100 2.79 -16.60 2.53
C SER A 1100 2.82 -17.02 4.00
N THR A 1101 2.35 -16.19 4.94
CA THR A 1101 2.19 -16.68 6.32
C THR A 1101 1.06 -17.70 6.35
N TYR A 1102 1.24 -18.77 7.13
CA TYR A 1102 0.37 -19.95 7.22
C TYR A 1102 0.42 -20.92 6.03
N THR A 1103 1.14 -20.65 4.94
CA THR A 1103 1.16 -21.58 3.80
C THR A 1103 1.94 -22.84 4.06
N ASP A 1104 2.94 -22.77 4.93
CA ASP A 1104 3.70 -23.90 5.45
C ASP A 1104 3.05 -24.51 6.70
N ASN A 1105 1.97 -23.92 7.21
CA ASN A 1105 1.24 -24.46 8.34
C ASN A 1105 0.49 -25.75 7.92
N LEU A 1106 0.76 -26.84 8.63
CA LEU A 1106 0.21 -28.15 8.29
C LEU A 1106 -1.33 -28.18 8.25
N LEU A 1107 -2.01 -27.44 9.12
CA LEU A 1107 -3.47 -27.36 9.14
C LEU A 1107 -3.99 -26.74 7.84
N MET A 1108 -3.38 -25.64 7.39
CA MET A 1108 -3.77 -24.98 6.14
C MET A 1108 -3.41 -25.81 4.91
N LEU A 1109 -2.23 -26.45 4.90
CA LEU A 1109 -1.85 -27.38 3.83
C LEU A 1109 -2.85 -28.52 3.69
N THR A 1110 -3.30 -29.07 4.82
CA THR A 1110 -4.27 -30.18 4.88
C THR A 1110 -5.65 -29.76 4.40
N LEU A 1111 -6.11 -28.56 4.77
CA LEU A 1111 -7.40 -28.02 4.31
C LEU A 1111 -7.37 -27.53 2.85
N ASN A 1112 -6.18 -27.24 2.33
CA ASN A 1112 -5.94 -26.93 0.92
C ASN A 1112 -5.76 -28.24 0.12
N ARG A 1113 -4.69 -28.31 -0.69
CA ARG A 1113 -4.28 -29.43 -1.53
C ARG A 1113 -2.82 -29.80 -1.25
N GLY A 1114 -2.25 -29.46 -0.09
CA GLY A 1114 -0.90 -29.87 0.34
C GLY A 1114 0.28 -29.21 -0.37
N GLY A 1115 0.13 -28.02 -0.95
CA GLY A 1115 1.23 -27.26 -1.56
C GLY A 1115 0.77 -26.28 -2.65
N PRO A 1116 1.71 -25.74 -3.44
CA PRO A 1116 1.43 -24.80 -4.52
C PRO A 1116 0.46 -25.36 -5.58
N VAL A 1117 -0.60 -24.59 -5.86
CA VAL A 1117 -1.62 -24.89 -6.87
C VAL A 1117 -1.99 -23.66 -7.71
N ILE A 1118 -2.43 -23.92 -8.95
CA ILE A 1118 -3.07 -22.95 -9.85
C ILE A 1118 -4.48 -23.41 -10.18
N TRP A 1119 -5.42 -22.48 -10.35
CA TRP A 1119 -6.80 -22.76 -10.72
C TRP A 1119 -7.03 -22.38 -12.17
N MET A 1120 -7.64 -23.27 -12.94
CA MET A 1120 -7.93 -23.03 -14.36
C MET A 1120 -9.31 -23.55 -14.75
N SER A 1121 -9.84 -23.05 -15.86
CA SER A 1121 -11.14 -23.47 -16.38
C SER A 1121 -11.09 -24.91 -16.90
N GLU A 1122 -12.22 -25.61 -16.88
CA GLU A 1122 -12.34 -26.96 -17.44
C GLU A 1122 -12.00 -26.98 -18.95
N ARG A 1123 -12.37 -25.93 -19.68
CA ARG A 1123 -12.14 -25.82 -21.12
C ARG A 1123 -10.66 -25.63 -21.44
N ASP A 1124 -9.97 -24.76 -20.70
CA ASP A 1124 -8.54 -24.54 -20.90
C ASP A 1124 -7.73 -25.77 -20.48
N ALA A 1125 -8.17 -26.48 -19.43
CA ALA A 1125 -7.55 -27.75 -19.02
C ALA A 1125 -7.68 -28.81 -20.12
N GLN A 1126 -8.87 -28.94 -20.73
CA GLN A 1126 -9.10 -29.84 -21.86
C GLN A 1126 -8.22 -29.50 -23.08
N LYS A 1127 -8.10 -28.22 -23.46
CA LYS A 1127 -7.24 -27.77 -24.57
C LYS A 1127 -5.77 -28.13 -24.36
N ALA A 1128 -5.28 -28.01 -23.12
CA ALA A 1128 -3.89 -28.30 -22.77
C ALA A 1128 -3.65 -29.77 -22.34
N GLY A 1129 -4.67 -30.64 -22.35
CA GLY A 1129 -4.53 -32.04 -21.90
C GLY A 1129 -4.19 -32.19 -20.41
N ILE A 1130 -4.68 -31.27 -19.57
CA ILE A 1130 -4.48 -31.23 -18.12
C ILE A 1130 -5.71 -31.80 -17.42
N VAL A 1131 -5.52 -32.66 -16.42
CA VAL A 1131 -6.58 -33.09 -15.49
C VAL A 1131 -6.36 -32.53 -14.09
N ASP A 1132 -7.39 -32.57 -13.24
CA ASP A 1132 -7.29 -32.08 -11.86
C ASP A 1132 -6.09 -32.71 -11.14
N ASN A 1133 -5.33 -31.88 -10.43
CA ASN A 1133 -4.15 -32.23 -9.65
C ASN A 1133 -2.90 -32.67 -10.44
N ASP A 1134 -2.90 -32.62 -11.77
CA ASP A 1134 -1.68 -32.79 -12.58
C ASP A 1134 -0.62 -31.74 -12.21
N TRP A 1135 0.66 -32.12 -12.31
CA TRP A 1135 1.76 -31.16 -12.26
C TRP A 1135 1.80 -30.32 -13.54
N VAL A 1136 1.86 -29.02 -13.37
CA VAL A 1136 1.89 -28.03 -14.44
C VAL A 1136 3.05 -27.06 -14.23
N GLU A 1137 3.55 -26.54 -15.35
CA GLU A 1137 4.57 -25.50 -15.39
C GLU A 1137 3.97 -24.26 -16.07
N LEU A 1138 4.20 -23.10 -15.46
CA LEU A 1138 3.79 -21.81 -15.96
C LEU A 1138 5.03 -20.96 -16.18
N TYR A 1139 5.17 -20.33 -17.34
CA TYR A 1139 6.36 -19.55 -17.67
C TYR A 1139 6.08 -18.42 -18.65
N ASN A 1140 6.97 -17.41 -18.61
CA ASN A 1140 7.12 -16.34 -19.58
C ASN A 1140 8.57 -15.82 -19.54
N ALA A 1141 8.87 -14.67 -20.14
CA ALA A 1141 10.22 -14.11 -20.20
C ALA A 1141 10.82 -13.82 -18.81
N ASN A 1142 9.98 -13.55 -17.81
CA ASN A 1142 10.45 -13.22 -16.46
C ASN A 1142 10.99 -14.46 -15.74
N GLY A 1143 10.41 -15.64 -16.00
CA GLY A 1143 10.83 -16.90 -15.40
C GLY A 1143 9.78 -18.00 -15.46
N ALA A 1144 9.93 -19.02 -14.60
CA ALA A 1144 9.05 -20.19 -14.56
C ALA A 1144 8.71 -20.65 -13.13
N LEU A 1145 7.51 -21.20 -12.96
CA LEU A 1145 7.03 -21.80 -11.72
C LEU A 1145 6.40 -23.18 -11.95
N THR A 1146 6.37 -24.00 -10.90
CA THR A 1146 5.74 -25.33 -10.91
C THR A 1146 4.68 -25.42 -9.82
N ALA A 1147 3.55 -26.03 -10.14
CA ALA A 1147 2.41 -26.18 -9.24
C ALA A 1147 1.53 -27.35 -9.69
N ARG A 1148 0.49 -27.67 -8.92
CA ARG A 1148 -0.57 -28.59 -9.38
C ARG A 1148 -1.81 -27.84 -9.85
N ALA A 1149 -2.50 -28.38 -10.85
CA ALA A 1149 -3.75 -27.80 -11.36
C ALA A 1149 -4.93 -28.07 -10.42
N VAL A 1150 -5.81 -27.07 -10.28
CA VAL A 1150 -7.16 -27.20 -9.76
C VAL A 1150 -8.12 -26.84 -10.89
N VAL A 1151 -8.77 -27.86 -11.45
CA VAL A 1151 -9.66 -27.69 -12.60
C VAL A 1151 -11.07 -27.42 -12.09
N SER A 1152 -11.67 -26.29 -12.49
CA SER A 1152 -12.95 -25.87 -11.91
C SER A 1152 -13.79 -25.01 -12.87
N GLN A 1153 -15.06 -25.37 -13.01
CA GLN A 1153 -16.08 -24.62 -13.76
C GLN A 1153 -16.17 -23.14 -13.41
N ARG A 1154 -15.93 -22.76 -12.14
CA ARG A 1154 -16.08 -21.37 -11.69
C ARG A 1154 -15.09 -20.38 -12.33
N ILE A 1155 -13.98 -20.88 -12.88
CA ILE A 1155 -12.93 -20.05 -13.49
C ILE A 1155 -13.32 -19.72 -14.93
N LYS A 1156 -13.28 -18.44 -15.28
CA LYS A 1156 -13.59 -17.95 -16.63
C LYS A 1156 -12.50 -18.41 -17.61
N GLU A 1157 -12.93 -18.90 -18.78
CA GLU A 1157 -12.05 -19.29 -19.87
C GLU A 1157 -11.09 -18.15 -20.26
N GLY A 1158 -9.82 -18.49 -20.53
CA GLY A 1158 -8.77 -17.52 -20.86
C GLY A 1158 -8.07 -16.88 -19.65
N SER A 1159 -8.35 -17.35 -18.43
CA SER A 1159 -7.69 -16.90 -17.20
C SER A 1159 -7.24 -18.06 -16.32
N THR A 1160 -6.21 -17.84 -15.52
CA THR A 1160 -5.74 -18.76 -14.48
C THR A 1160 -5.46 -18.02 -13.19
N PHE A 1161 -5.79 -18.62 -12.05
CA PHE A 1161 -5.57 -18.01 -10.73
C PHE A 1161 -4.50 -18.80 -9.96
N MET A 1162 -3.36 -18.18 -9.67
CA MET A 1162 -2.46 -18.66 -8.62
C MET A 1162 -2.66 -17.81 -7.39
N TYR A 1163 -3.42 -18.31 -6.40
CA TYR A 1163 -3.73 -17.51 -5.23
C TYR A 1163 -2.45 -17.05 -4.49
N HIS A 1164 -2.39 -15.76 -4.17
CA HIS A 1164 -1.28 -15.09 -3.52
C HIS A 1164 -1.22 -15.39 -2.01
N ALA A 1165 -0.09 -15.81 -1.43
CA ALA A 1165 1.17 -16.26 -2.04
C ALA A 1165 1.54 -17.62 -1.45
N GLN A 1166 1.86 -18.61 -2.27
CA GLN A 1166 2.08 -19.99 -1.79
C GLN A 1166 3.55 -20.35 -1.49
N GLU A 1167 4.48 -19.46 -1.87
CA GLU A 1167 5.95 -19.58 -1.74
C GLU A 1167 6.56 -20.91 -2.29
N LYS A 1168 7.86 -21.16 -2.08
CA LYS A 1168 8.57 -22.31 -2.71
C LYS A 1168 9.36 -23.22 -1.76
N ILE A 1169 8.99 -23.25 -0.48
CA ILE A 1169 9.63 -24.11 0.53
C ILE A 1169 8.91 -25.46 0.75
N VAL A 1170 7.67 -25.61 0.27
CA VAL A 1170 6.86 -26.82 0.44
C VAL A 1170 6.42 -27.36 -0.92
N ASN A 1171 6.67 -28.65 -1.19
CA ASN A 1171 6.08 -29.40 -2.30
C ASN A 1171 6.24 -28.69 -3.67
N THR A 1172 7.48 -28.29 -4.00
CA THR A 1172 7.82 -27.60 -5.25
C THR A 1172 8.89 -28.41 -6.00
N PRO A 1173 8.56 -29.12 -7.09
CA PRO A 1173 9.55 -29.84 -7.89
C PRO A 1173 10.41 -28.88 -8.72
N GLY A 1174 11.44 -29.40 -9.36
CA GLY A 1174 12.25 -28.69 -10.35
C GLY A 1174 11.42 -28.29 -11.59
N SER A 1175 11.76 -27.16 -12.18
CA SER A 1175 11.20 -26.67 -13.44
C SER A 1175 11.91 -27.31 -14.64
N GLU A 1176 11.14 -27.76 -15.63
CA GLU A 1176 11.68 -28.30 -16.89
C GLU A 1176 12.26 -27.19 -17.77
N LYS A 1177 11.75 -25.95 -17.64
CA LYS A 1177 12.27 -24.79 -18.37
C LYS A 1177 13.62 -24.29 -17.87
N THR A 1178 13.80 -24.19 -16.56
CA THR A 1178 15.01 -23.57 -15.97
C THR A 1178 16.06 -24.60 -15.55
N GLY A 1179 15.66 -25.86 -15.34
CA GLY A 1179 16.52 -26.88 -14.73
C GLY A 1179 16.84 -26.61 -13.24
N LYS A 1180 16.14 -25.67 -12.61
CA LYS A 1180 16.28 -25.27 -11.20
C LYS A 1180 15.02 -25.65 -10.42
N ARG A 1181 15.00 -25.41 -9.10
CA ARG A 1181 13.78 -25.49 -8.28
C ARG A 1181 12.69 -24.62 -8.92
N GLY A 1182 11.46 -25.12 -9.02
CA GLY A 1182 10.35 -24.32 -9.52
C GLY A 1182 10.18 -22.99 -8.76
N GLY A 1183 9.90 -21.93 -9.50
CA GLY A 1183 9.69 -20.59 -8.96
C GLY A 1183 8.37 -20.42 -8.22
N ILE A 1184 8.02 -19.15 -7.94
CA ILE A 1184 6.78 -18.72 -7.28
C ILE A 1184 5.90 -17.93 -8.26
N HIS A 1185 4.69 -17.54 -7.83
CA HIS A 1185 3.82 -16.67 -8.64
C HIS A 1185 4.52 -15.41 -9.18
N ASN A 1186 5.44 -14.81 -8.43
CA ASN A 1186 6.18 -13.63 -8.90
C ASN A 1186 7.42 -13.92 -9.75
N SER A 1187 7.77 -15.20 -9.96
CA SER A 1187 8.80 -15.60 -10.94
C SER A 1187 8.36 -15.29 -12.37
N VAL A 1188 7.05 -15.21 -12.62
CA VAL A 1188 6.48 -14.86 -13.93
C VAL A 1188 6.00 -13.41 -13.99
N THR A 1189 6.28 -12.59 -12.99
CA THR A 1189 5.90 -11.16 -12.98
C THR A 1189 7.13 -10.26 -13.12
N ARG A 1190 6.94 -9.01 -13.57
CA ARG A 1190 7.96 -7.95 -13.50
C ARG A 1190 7.31 -6.62 -13.09
N VAL A 1191 8.09 -5.76 -12.44
CA VAL A 1191 7.71 -4.38 -12.14
C VAL A 1191 7.72 -3.56 -13.42
N VAL A 1192 6.63 -2.84 -13.66
CA VAL A 1192 6.48 -1.87 -14.76
C VAL A 1192 5.97 -0.58 -14.12
N LEU A 1193 6.68 0.53 -14.33
CA LEU A 1193 6.33 1.80 -13.70
C LEU A 1193 5.29 2.56 -14.52
N LYS A 1194 4.44 3.35 -13.86
CA LYS A 1194 3.50 4.26 -14.51
C LYS A 1194 3.88 5.70 -14.22
N PRO A 1195 4.17 6.54 -15.23
CA PRO A 1195 4.63 7.92 -15.00
C PRO A 1195 3.68 8.77 -14.15
N THR A 1196 2.36 8.59 -14.26
CA THR A 1196 1.38 9.34 -13.46
C THR A 1196 1.48 9.09 -11.95
N HIS A 1197 2.14 8.01 -11.53
CA HIS A 1197 2.41 7.69 -10.12
C HIS A 1197 3.77 8.24 -9.62
N MET A 1198 4.47 9.01 -10.45
CA MET A 1198 5.75 9.66 -10.10
C MET A 1198 5.62 11.17 -9.89
N ILE A 1199 4.42 11.72 -10.12
CA ILE A 1199 4.14 13.15 -9.95
C ILE A 1199 4.34 13.55 -8.49
N GLY A 1200 4.94 14.72 -8.27
CA GLY A 1200 5.19 15.29 -6.95
C GLY A 1200 5.19 16.82 -6.98
N GLY A 1201 5.27 17.45 -5.81
CA GLY A 1201 5.30 18.92 -5.70
C GLY A 1201 4.07 19.64 -6.25
N TYR A 1202 2.92 18.96 -6.27
CA TYR A 1202 1.69 19.46 -6.85
C TYR A 1202 0.47 19.18 -5.96
N ALA A 1203 0.38 19.90 -4.83
CA ALA A 1203 -0.70 19.78 -3.86
C ALA A 1203 -0.93 18.32 -3.42
N HIS A 1204 -2.07 17.73 -3.78
CA HIS A 1204 -2.43 16.33 -3.50
C HIS A 1204 -1.55 15.31 -4.22
N GLN A 1205 -0.93 15.67 -5.35
CA GLN A 1205 0.07 14.82 -6.01
C GLN A 1205 1.47 15.27 -5.55
N SER A 1206 1.73 15.15 -4.25
CA SER A 1206 3.03 15.35 -3.61
C SER A 1206 3.42 14.10 -2.82
N TYR A 1207 4.71 13.93 -2.52
CA TYR A 1207 5.15 12.69 -1.89
C TYR A 1207 4.74 12.60 -0.42
N GLY A 1208 4.52 11.38 0.05
CA GLY A 1208 4.49 11.05 1.46
C GLY A 1208 4.77 9.56 1.61
N PHE A 1209 5.34 9.14 2.73
CA PHE A 1209 5.69 7.73 2.91
C PHE A 1209 4.43 6.85 2.88
N ASN A 1210 4.35 5.96 1.88
CA ASN A 1210 3.16 5.16 1.51
C ASN A 1210 1.97 5.96 0.93
N TYR A 1211 2.01 7.29 0.89
CA TYR A 1211 0.93 8.15 0.40
C TYR A 1211 0.87 8.18 -1.13
N TYR A 1212 2.01 8.36 -1.79
CA TYR A 1212 2.10 8.40 -3.25
C TYR A 1212 3.44 7.82 -3.72
N GLY A 1213 3.47 7.30 -4.94
CA GLY A 1213 4.62 6.64 -5.52
C GLY A 1213 4.20 5.53 -6.48
N THR A 1214 5.17 5.04 -7.26
CA THR A 1214 4.96 3.94 -8.20
C THR A 1214 4.49 2.66 -7.49
N VAL A 1215 3.68 1.86 -8.18
CA VAL A 1215 2.95 0.72 -7.59
C VAL A 1215 3.31 -0.61 -8.26
N GLY A 1216 3.25 -1.70 -7.49
CA GLY A 1216 3.60 -3.04 -7.97
C GLY A 1216 2.47 -3.78 -8.69
N SER A 1217 1.85 -3.19 -9.72
CA SER A 1217 0.78 -3.82 -10.51
C SER A 1217 1.22 -5.13 -11.15
N ASN A 1218 0.29 -6.07 -11.35
CA ASN A 1218 0.64 -7.46 -11.72
C ASN A 1218 -0.46 -8.25 -12.45
N ARG A 1219 -1.67 -7.71 -12.66
CA ARG A 1219 -2.81 -8.50 -13.18
C ARG A 1219 -2.92 -8.52 -14.70
N ASP A 1220 -2.21 -7.63 -15.37
CA ASP A 1220 -2.05 -7.58 -16.83
C ASP A 1220 -1.20 -8.75 -17.36
N GLU A 1221 -0.50 -9.47 -16.47
CA GLU A 1221 0.45 -10.51 -16.82
C GLU A 1221 -0.17 -11.70 -17.59
N PHE A 1222 0.60 -12.27 -18.51
CA PHE A 1222 0.23 -13.48 -19.25
C PHE A 1222 1.33 -14.53 -19.14
N VAL A 1223 0.90 -15.80 -19.11
CA VAL A 1223 1.80 -16.95 -19.04
C VAL A 1223 1.40 -18.05 -20.02
N VAL A 1224 2.39 -18.81 -20.45
CA VAL A 1224 2.16 -20.12 -21.07
C VAL A 1224 1.93 -21.14 -19.95
N VAL A 1225 0.86 -21.94 -20.05
CA VAL A 1225 0.54 -23.03 -19.12
C VAL A 1225 0.59 -24.36 -19.86
N ARG A 1226 1.33 -25.32 -19.30
CA ARG A 1226 1.42 -26.68 -19.84
C ARG A 1226 1.49 -27.74 -18.74
N LYS A 1227 1.12 -28.97 -19.09
CA LYS A 1227 1.39 -30.16 -18.26
C LYS A 1227 2.90 -30.46 -18.23
N MET A 1228 3.44 -30.76 -17.05
CA MET A 1228 4.82 -31.21 -16.91
C MET A 1228 4.99 -32.65 -17.42
N ASN A 1229 6.13 -32.95 -18.06
CA ASN A 1229 6.44 -34.32 -18.50
C ASN A 1229 7.17 -35.10 -17.40
N LYS A 1230 8.24 -34.52 -16.83
CA LYS A 1230 9.03 -35.10 -15.75
C LYS A 1230 8.89 -34.28 -14.47
N VAL A 1231 8.66 -34.96 -13.36
CA VAL A 1231 8.69 -34.37 -12.01
C VAL A 1231 10.00 -34.78 -11.35
N ASP A 1232 11.02 -33.93 -11.47
CA ASP A 1232 12.33 -34.11 -10.83
C ASP A 1232 12.42 -33.24 -9.57
N TRP A 1233 12.79 -33.83 -8.43
CA TRP A 1233 12.84 -33.10 -7.15
C TRP A 1233 14.16 -32.38 -6.90
N LEU A 1234 15.19 -32.63 -7.71
CA LEU A 1234 16.52 -32.02 -7.59
C LEU A 1234 17.10 -32.11 -6.16
N ASP A 1235 16.91 -33.26 -5.51
CA ASP A 1235 17.19 -33.49 -4.09
C ASP A 1235 18.14 -34.68 -3.84
N ARG A 1236 18.94 -35.06 -4.85
CA ARG A 1236 20.01 -36.04 -4.68
C ARG A 1236 20.92 -35.63 -3.51
N GLU A 1237 21.38 -36.61 -2.73
CA GLU A 1237 22.33 -36.34 -1.65
C GLU A 1237 23.57 -35.63 -2.19
N ALA A 1238 23.99 -34.56 -1.51
CA ALA A 1238 25.23 -33.87 -1.85
C ALA A 1238 26.41 -34.83 -1.66
N THR A 1239 27.29 -34.90 -2.65
CA THR A 1239 28.54 -35.67 -2.51
C THR A 1239 29.40 -35.10 -1.38
N PRO A 1240 30.30 -35.89 -0.76
CA PRO A 1240 31.19 -35.37 0.28
C PRO A 1240 32.03 -34.17 -0.15
N LYS A 1241 32.31 -34.04 -1.45
CA LYS A 1241 32.99 -32.88 -2.04
C LYS A 1241 32.06 -31.67 -2.09
N GLU A 1242 30.84 -31.83 -2.61
CA GLU A 1242 29.81 -30.76 -2.62
C GLU A 1242 29.39 -30.33 -1.21
N ALA A 1243 29.49 -31.20 -0.21
CA ALA A 1243 29.20 -30.90 1.19
C ALA A 1243 30.38 -30.26 1.97
N ALA A 1244 31.61 -30.43 1.48
CA ALA A 1244 32.82 -29.84 2.05
C ALA A 1244 33.22 -28.51 1.36
N GLU A 1245 32.88 -28.39 0.07
CA GLU A 1245 32.73 -27.13 -0.67
C GLU A 1245 31.44 -26.39 -0.26
#